data_AF-A0A1J5F1T2-F1
#
_entry.id   AF-A0A1J5F1T2-F1
#
_cell.length_a   1.000
_cell.length_b   1.000
_cell.length_c   1.000
_cell.angle_alpha   90.00
_cell.angle_beta   90.00
_cell.angle_gamma   90.00
#
_symmetry.space_group_name_H-M   'P 1'
#
loop_
_entity.id
_entity.type
_entity.pdbx_description
1 polymer ?
#
loop_
_entity_poly.entity_id
_entity_poly.type
_entity_poly.pdbx_seq_one_letter_code
_entity_poly.pdbx_strand_id
1 'polypeptide(L)'
;MWVVSDKTQGPSGLGYAIENRLTMNSISADLYSHVKRKKLASFLEEYKALLGRLSGGDLSTVALFTPGPHNETYFEHAYLSTHLEIKMLQGEDLLVKNGSLWLKSLSGLKKINTLLRRVDDRYCDPLELKNDSQLGVAGLVDAMRQDKLNMVNPIGSAIVENVGLNPFMKKIAQYFLKEDLILPQIATWWCGQKTALDYVLANLDTLIVKKIDRTEQIKIYFGKKLSLDERTSLVELLLQNPHKYVAQEEVDFSTVPYYNNGAIEPRNAVIRAYSLKTDEGYSVMNGGLVRVSENKDTLLVSSKQGGISKDLWILGEDAVKTEQYNILNHTLYVETSIDKISTLKASNLFWLGRYLARSISTTRLIINVIKKITNFYRYEVVTSKESQVILQNALTHMTKTYPGFMDVNNKVNREVFPMVEITSVVKDTHRSGSLSFTITMLSNTNINLKDLLTIESWKLFERMQKEWNEFAYRKNDSTLVVASELDKFLIYLMAYKELVKESIFKEQGLILYNIGYTIEDALLLISKARSILCLKVDKTIGNTLLEGMLNSMESFNAYRAHYKSSLNLENVIEFLILNKQFPKSLTYVAKKLLKDFKLLPKAKVVSTPYEDALIKVQQLLEFIDLKTITKITEQEGVYLELDKVLAKLSDLFLECSDEFSNTYFSHYDE
;
A
#
# COMPACT_ATOMS: atom_id res chain seq x y z
N MET A 1 33.78 0.94 24.73
CA MET A 1 32.54 1.06 23.93
C MET A 1 31.38 1.11 24.90
N TRP A 2 30.43 2.02 24.71
CA TRP A 2 29.30 2.22 25.62
C TRP A 2 28.02 1.75 24.97
N VAL A 3 27.13 1.11 25.75
CA VAL A 3 25.78 0.82 25.28
C VAL A 3 24.95 2.09 25.37
N VAL A 4 24.46 2.56 24.22
CA VAL A 4 23.68 3.81 24.11
C VAL A 4 22.18 3.54 24.26
N SER A 5 21.71 2.41 23.73
CA SER A 5 20.30 2.03 23.80
C SER A 5 20.10 0.56 23.43
N ASP A 6 19.18 -0.09 24.12
CA ASP A 6 18.72 -1.45 23.81
C ASP A 6 17.45 -1.41 22.95
N LYS A 7 17.32 -2.42 22.06
CA LYS A 7 16.18 -2.60 21.15
C LYS A 7 15.74 -4.07 21.15
N THR A 8 14.61 -4.34 21.80
CA THR A 8 14.09 -5.68 22.11
C THR A 8 12.65 -5.88 21.65
N GLN A 9 11.98 -4.83 21.17
CA GLN A 9 10.63 -4.90 20.64
C GLN A 9 10.62 -5.42 19.19
N GLY A 10 10.81 -4.52 18.22
CA GLY A 10 10.95 -4.85 16.79
C GLY A 10 12.21 -4.19 16.22
N PRO A 11 13.43 -4.67 16.57
CA PRO A 11 14.67 -3.97 16.23
C PRO A 11 14.91 -3.89 14.73
N SER A 12 14.94 -2.67 14.18
CA SER A 12 15.24 -2.39 12.77
C SER A 12 16.73 -2.24 12.48
N GLY A 13 17.09 -2.27 11.20
CA GLY A 13 18.41 -2.08 10.64
C GLY A 13 19.12 -3.37 10.17
N LEU A 14 18.54 -4.54 10.43
CA LEU A 14 19.17 -5.82 10.08
C LEU A 14 19.19 -6.01 8.56
N GLY A 15 18.07 -5.71 7.88
CA GLY A 15 18.00 -5.75 6.42
C GLY A 15 19.03 -4.84 5.76
N TYR A 16 19.21 -3.63 6.29
CA TYR A 16 20.24 -2.69 5.80
C TYR A 16 21.67 -3.22 6.02
N ALA A 17 21.94 -3.91 7.12
CA ALA A 17 23.27 -4.50 7.36
C ALA A 17 23.61 -5.58 6.32
N ILE A 18 22.61 -6.41 5.95
CA ILE A 18 22.75 -7.43 4.90
C ILE A 18 22.94 -6.75 3.53
N GLU A 19 22.10 -5.78 3.19
CA GLU A 19 22.16 -5.08 1.91
C GLU A 19 23.47 -4.32 1.71
N ASN A 20 23.98 -3.66 2.77
CA ASN A 20 25.29 -3.01 2.74
C ASN A 20 26.40 -4.02 2.42
N ARG A 21 26.35 -5.22 3.01
CA ARG A 21 27.34 -6.28 2.73
C ARG A 21 27.24 -6.78 1.29
N LEU A 22 26.04 -7.00 0.78
CA LEU A 22 25.84 -7.43 -0.60
C LEU A 22 26.32 -6.37 -1.60
N THR A 23 25.94 -5.12 -1.38
CA THR A 23 26.38 -3.99 -2.20
C THR A 23 27.89 -3.84 -2.18
N MET A 24 28.53 -3.89 -1.00
CA MET A 24 29.99 -3.82 -0.89
C MET A 24 30.70 -5.00 -1.56
N ASN A 25 30.10 -6.19 -1.52
CA ASN A 25 30.63 -7.34 -2.24
C ASN A 25 30.51 -7.17 -3.77
N SER A 26 29.47 -6.51 -4.29
CA SER A 26 29.29 -6.32 -5.73
C SER A 26 30.16 -5.19 -6.30
N ILE A 27 30.29 -4.07 -5.60
CA ILE A 27 30.98 -2.87 -6.13
C ILE A 27 32.48 -2.83 -5.82
N SER A 28 32.94 -3.60 -4.82
CA SER A 28 34.24 -3.39 -4.20
C SER A 28 35.00 -4.69 -3.93
N ALA A 29 34.62 -5.79 -4.59
CA ALA A 29 35.30 -7.08 -4.46
C ALA A 29 36.82 -6.97 -4.69
N ASP A 30 37.22 -6.20 -5.71
CA ASP A 30 38.62 -6.07 -6.10
C ASP A 30 39.44 -5.17 -5.16
N LEU A 31 38.81 -4.15 -4.56
CA LEU A 31 39.48 -3.18 -3.69
C LEU A 31 40.00 -3.79 -2.38
N TYR A 32 39.43 -4.92 -1.95
CA TYR A 32 39.74 -5.53 -0.65
C TYR A 32 39.89 -7.05 -0.74
N SER A 33 40.34 -7.58 -1.88
CA SER A 33 40.49 -9.03 -2.14
C SER A 33 41.35 -9.78 -1.10
N HIS A 34 42.27 -9.07 -0.43
CA HIS A 34 43.13 -9.63 0.62
C HIS A 34 42.53 -9.58 2.02
N VAL A 35 41.41 -8.88 2.22
CA VAL A 35 40.78 -8.73 3.54
C VAL A 35 39.79 -9.88 3.76
N LYS A 36 40.17 -10.82 4.63
CA LYS A 36 39.26 -11.89 5.08
C LYS A 36 38.26 -11.34 6.09
N ARG A 37 36.97 -11.48 5.75
CA ARG A 37 35.84 -10.95 6.50
C ARG A 37 34.90 -12.10 6.81
N LYS A 38 34.38 -12.14 8.04
CA LYS A 38 33.39 -13.12 8.44
C LYS A 38 32.07 -12.93 7.70
N LYS A 39 31.38 -14.03 7.41
CA LYS A 39 30.09 -14.02 6.70
C LYS A 39 28.94 -13.65 7.64
N LEU A 40 27.91 -13.04 7.06
CA LEU A 40 26.62 -12.77 7.74
C LEU A 40 25.65 -13.94 7.61
N ALA A 41 25.88 -14.86 6.65
CA ALA A 41 24.95 -15.93 6.30
C ALA A 41 24.65 -16.86 7.50
N SER A 42 25.65 -17.19 8.33
CA SER A 42 25.45 -18.06 9.49
C SER A 42 24.40 -17.52 10.47
N PHE A 43 24.36 -16.20 10.68
CA PHE A 43 23.37 -15.58 11.54
C PHE A 43 21.95 -15.69 10.96
N LEU A 44 21.80 -15.60 9.63
CA LEU A 44 20.50 -15.77 8.97
C LEU A 44 20.02 -17.22 9.04
N GLU A 45 20.92 -18.19 8.86
CA GLU A 45 20.60 -19.60 9.03
C GLU A 45 20.17 -19.92 10.46
N GLU A 46 20.88 -19.41 11.45
CA GLU A 46 20.48 -19.56 12.86
C GLU A 46 19.12 -18.92 13.14
N TYR A 47 18.83 -17.78 12.51
CA TYR A 47 17.53 -17.12 12.63
C TYR A 47 16.41 -17.95 11.98
N LYS A 48 16.62 -18.44 10.76
CA LYS A 48 15.67 -19.33 10.08
C LYS A 48 15.45 -20.63 10.87
N ALA A 49 16.52 -21.21 11.41
CA ALA A 49 16.46 -22.39 12.27
C ALA A 49 15.66 -22.12 13.56
N LEU A 50 15.83 -20.96 14.20
CA LEU A 50 15.02 -20.58 15.36
C LEU A 50 13.54 -20.52 15.00
N LEU A 51 13.18 -19.87 13.90
CA LEU A 51 11.80 -19.77 13.44
C LEU A 51 11.20 -21.14 13.11
N GLY A 52 11.97 -22.00 12.44
CA GLY A 52 11.56 -23.37 12.14
C GLY A 52 11.34 -24.22 13.39
N ARG A 53 12.18 -24.07 14.42
CA ARG A 53 11.98 -24.76 15.71
C ARG A 53 10.68 -24.30 16.40
N LEU A 54 10.45 -22.99 16.47
CA LEU A 54 9.24 -22.43 17.08
C LEU A 54 7.97 -22.84 16.33
N SER A 55 8.07 -23.12 15.03
CA SER A 55 6.93 -23.52 14.21
C SER A 55 6.72 -25.04 14.13
N GLY A 56 7.47 -25.84 14.88
CA GLY A 56 7.38 -27.31 14.83
C GLY A 56 7.92 -27.92 13.53
N GLY A 57 8.82 -27.21 12.85
CA GLY A 57 9.47 -27.63 11.60
C GLY A 57 8.79 -27.15 10.32
N ASP A 58 7.59 -26.57 10.40
CA ASP A 58 6.84 -26.08 9.24
C ASP A 58 6.95 -24.55 9.12
N LEU A 59 7.85 -24.06 8.28
CA LEU A 59 8.01 -22.61 8.02
C LEU A 59 6.79 -21.97 7.35
N SER A 60 5.88 -22.75 6.75
CA SER A 60 4.67 -22.20 6.10
C SER A 60 3.66 -21.61 7.10
N THR A 61 3.81 -21.96 8.37
CA THR A 61 3.03 -21.46 9.51
C THR A 61 3.70 -20.26 10.21
N VAL A 62 4.85 -19.80 9.69
CA VAL A 62 5.57 -18.62 10.16
C VAL A 62 5.29 -17.42 9.27
N ALA A 63 5.09 -16.25 9.88
CA ALA A 63 4.98 -15.00 9.14
C ALA A 63 5.66 -13.82 9.83
N LEU A 64 6.15 -12.88 9.03
CA LEU A 64 6.56 -11.56 9.49
C LEU A 64 5.33 -10.65 9.58
N PHE A 65 5.05 -10.15 10.78
CA PHE A 65 3.93 -9.26 11.06
C PHE A 65 4.35 -7.79 10.93
N THR A 66 3.87 -7.11 9.89
CA THR A 66 4.27 -5.74 9.51
C THR A 66 3.14 -4.73 9.74
N PRO A 67 3.45 -3.47 10.14
CA PRO A 67 2.47 -2.38 10.22
C PRO A 67 2.05 -1.83 8.84
N GLY A 68 2.61 -2.37 7.75
CA GLY A 68 2.24 -1.99 6.38
C GLY A 68 3.16 -0.93 5.73
N PRO A 69 2.85 -0.56 4.49
CA PRO A 69 3.77 0.18 3.60
C PRO A 69 4.03 1.64 3.98
N HIS A 70 3.19 2.24 4.83
CA HIS A 70 3.42 3.59 5.35
C HIS A 70 4.49 3.65 6.45
N ASN A 71 5.03 2.50 6.87
CA ASN A 71 6.10 2.44 7.84
C ASN A 71 7.48 2.68 7.19
N GLU A 72 8.33 3.45 7.85
CA GLU A 72 9.66 3.83 7.35
C GLU A 72 10.60 2.64 7.11
N THR A 73 10.44 1.52 7.83
CA THR A 73 11.25 0.31 7.68
C THR A 73 10.53 -0.79 6.89
N TYR A 74 9.44 -0.47 6.17
CA TYR A 74 8.70 -1.47 5.39
C TYR A 74 9.58 -2.20 4.36
N PHE A 75 10.51 -1.50 3.72
CA PHE A 75 11.49 -2.10 2.81
C PHE A 75 12.28 -3.22 3.51
N GLU A 76 12.78 -2.95 4.72
CA GLU A 76 13.51 -3.94 5.51
C GLU A 76 12.63 -5.14 5.86
N HIS A 77 11.34 -4.93 6.14
CA HIS A 77 10.41 -6.02 6.45
C HIS A 77 10.27 -6.96 5.25
N ALA A 78 10.01 -6.41 4.06
CA ALA A 78 9.92 -7.18 2.82
C ALA A 78 11.24 -7.90 2.54
N TYR A 79 12.36 -7.19 2.63
CA TYR A 79 13.69 -7.73 2.39
C TYR A 79 14.04 -8.90 3.31
N LEU A 80 13.76 -8.76 4.62
CA LEU A 80 14.01 -9.83 5.60
C LEU A 80 13.07 -11.02 5.39
N SER A 81 11.79 -10.78 5.06
CA SER A 81 10.85 -11.89 4.80
C SER A 81 11.30 -12.79 3.66
N THR A 82 11.90 -12.21 2.61
CA THR A 82 12.49 -12.95 1.49
C THR A 82 13.69 -13.79 1.93
N HIS A 83 14.64 -13.21 2.68
CA HIS A 83 15.84 -13.93 3.15
C HIS A 83 15.52 -15.01 4.19
N LEU A 84 14.46 -14.82 4.97
CA LEU A 84 14.01 -15.80 5.97
C LEU A 84 13.03 -16.83 5.37
N GLU A 85 12.62 -16.66 4.11
CA GLU A 85 11.64 -17.50 3.40
C GLU A 85 10.28 -17.64 4.12
N ILE A 86 9.80 -16.53 4.70
CA ILE A 86 8.52 -16.47 5.41
C ILE A 86 7.58 -15.44 4.75
N LYS A 87 6.28 -15.61 4.95
CA LYS A 87 5.30 -14.64 4.42
C LYS A 87 5.37 -13.34 5.20
N MET A 88 5.18 -12.21 4.52
CA MET A 88 4.94 -10.93 5.16
C MET A 88 3.43 -10.63 5.18
N LEU A 89 2.87 -10.39 6.37
CA LEU A 89 1.44 -10.22 6.62
C LEU A 89 1.15 -8.96 7.45
N GLN A 90 0.04 -8.29 7.16
CA GLN A 90 -0.53 -7.18 7.94
C GLN A 90 -1.61 -7.69 8.90
N GLY A 91 -2.06 -6.85 9.83
CA GLY A 91 -3.12 -7.22 10.79
C GLY A 91 -4.40 -7.65 10.08
N GLU A 92 -4.76 -6.94 9.00
CA GLU A 92 -5.92 -7.25 8.17
C GLU A 92 -5.81 -8.57 7.38
N ASP A 93 -4.62 -9.18 7.24
CA ASP A 93 -4.47 -10.51 6.66
C ASP A 93 -4.87 -11.62 7.64
N LEU A 94 -4.91 -11.31 8.92
CA LEU A 94 -4.99 -12.26 10.02
C LEU A 94 -6.34 -12.17 10.73
N LEU A 95 -6.74 -13.27 11.38
CA LEU A 95 -7.86 -13.31 12.29
C LEU A 95 -7.58 -14.30 13.43
N VAL A 96 -8.09 -14.03 14.62
CA VAL A 96 -8.07 -14.99 15.73
C VAL A 96 -9.41 -15.71 15.80
N LYS A 97 -9.38 -17.04 15.80
CA LYS A 97 -10.57 -17.90 15.92
C LYS A 97 -10.24 -19.11 16.78
N ASN A 98 -11.09 -19.38 17.76
CA ASN A 98 -10.92 -20.45 18.75
C ASN A 98 -9.55 -20.39 19.47
N GLY A 99 -9.09 -19.17 19.77
CA GLY A 99 -7.80 -18.88 20.39
C GLY A 99 -6.57 -19.18 19.51
N SER A 100 -6.76 -19.51 18.23
CA SER A 100 -5.65 -19.71 17.28
C SER A 100 -5.62 -18.58 16.25
N LEU A 101 -4.43 -18.25 15.76
CA LEU A 101 -4.23 -17.28 14.70
C LEU A 101 -4.33 -17.94 13.32
N TRP A 102 -5.06 -17.30 12.41
CA TRP A 102 -5.30 -17.79 11.05
C TRP A 102 -5.01 -16.68 10.03
N LEU A 103 -4.37 -17.06 8.92
CA LEU A 103 -4.25 -16.27 7.71
C LEU A 103 -5.51 -16.46 6.85
N LYS A 104 -6.12 -15.35 6.45
CA LYS A 104 -7.15 -15.30 5.42
C LYS A 104 -6.50 -15.47 4.05
N SER A 105 -6.77 -16.58 3.36
CA SER A 105 -6.25 -16.83 2.00
C SER A 105 -7.38 -17.16 1.04
N LEU A 106 -7.16 -17.03 -0.27
CA LEU A 106 -8.19 -17.37 -1.26
C LEU A 106 -8.63 -18.85 -1.24
N SER A 107 -7.85 -19.75 -0.64
CA SER A 107 -8.22 -21.16 -0.42
C SER A 107 -8.76 -21.45 0.98
N GLY A 108 -9.09 -20.39 1.74
CA GLY A 108 -9.62 -20.45 3.09
C GLY A 108 -8.58 -20.14 4.18
N LEU A 109 -8.92 -20.44 5.43
CA LEU A 109 -8.09 -20.18 6.60
C LEU A 109 -6.87 -21.12 6.69
N LYS A 110 -5.68 -20.52 6.84
CA LYS A 110 -4.41 -21.25 7.08
C LYS A 110 -3.85 -20.89 8.45
N LYS A 111 -3.57 -21.90 9.27
CA LYS A 111 -3.08 -21.66 10.64
C LYS A 111 -1.69 -21.00 10.62
N ILE A 112 -1.50 -19.99 11.47
CA ILE A 112 -0.20 -19.37 11.75
C ILE A 112 0.13 -19.64 13.21
N ASN A 113 1.30 -20.23 13.46
CA ASN A 113 1.74 -20.58 14.82
C ASN A 113 2.87 -19.68 15.34
N THR A 114 3.55 -18.95 14.46
CA THR A 114 4.71 -18.13 14.82
C THR A 114 4.69 -16.81 14.06
N LEU A 115 4.78 -15.70 14.79
CA LEU A 115 4.92 -14.36 14.22
C LEU A 115 6.28 -13.74 14.55
N LEU A 116 7.03 -13.37 13.51
CA LEU A 116 8.13 -12.41 13.61
C LEU A 116 7.56 -10.99 13.59
N ARG A 117 7.53 -10.34 14.75
CA ARG A 117 6.84 -9.07 14.97
C ARG A 117 7.68 -7.85 14.58
N ARG A 118 7.08 -6.97 13.78
CA ARG A 118 7.56 -5.60 13.48
C ARG A 118 6.55 -4.51 13.84
N VAL A 119 5.41 -4.90 14.40
CA VAL A 119 4.39 -3.99 14.95
C VAL A 119 4.68 -3.74 16.42
N ASP A 120 4.56 -2.50 16.86
CA ASP A 120 4.81 -2.11 18.24
C ASP A 120 3.79 -2.69 19.23
N ASP A 121 4.22 -3.05 20.45
CA ASP A 121 3.42 -3.81 21.45
C ASP A 121 1.99 -3.28 21.55
N ARG A 122 1.85 -1.98 21.85
CA ARG A 122 0.55 -1.33 22.07
C ARG A 122 -0.41 -1.47 20.89
N TYR A 123 0.09 -1.63 19.68
CA TYR A 123 -0.74 -1.70 18.48
C TYR A 123 -1.10 -3.14 18.08
N CYS A 124 -0.56 -4.16 18.74
CA CYS A 124 -0.71 -5.55 18.32
C CYS A 124 -2.11 -6.14 18.54
N ASP A 125 -2.86 -5.67 19.54
CA ASP A 125 -4.20 -6.18 19.85
C ASP A 125 -5.14 -5.03 20.29
N PRO A 126 -6.17 -4.69 19.49
CA PRO A 126 -7.12 -3.66 19.86
C PRO A 126 -8.10 -4.05 20.96
N LEU A 127 -8.24 -5.33 21.32
CA LEU A 127 -9.14 -5.73 22.41
C LEU A 127 -8.51 -5.50 23.80
N GLU A 128 -7.18 -5.64 23.90
CA GLU A 128 -6.49 -5.62 25.18
C GLU A 128 -5.49 -4.48 25.37
N LEU A 129 -4.93 -3.94 24.28
CA LEU A 129 -3.83 -2.98 24.34
C LEU A 129 -4.31 -1.59 23.94
N LYS A 130 -4.49 -1.33 22.64
CA LYS A 130 -4.89 -0.01 22.13
C LYS A 130 -6.14 -0.13 21.26
N ASN A 131 -7.28 0.30 21.81
CA ASN A 131 -8.61 0.12 21.22
C ASN A 131 -8.79 0.75 19.82
N ASP A 132 -8.09 1.84 19.52
CA ASP A 132 -8.10 2.52 18.22
C ASP A 132 -7.01 2.01 17.26
N SER A 133 -6.30 0.93 17.59
CA SER A 133 -5.29 0.34 16.70
C SER A 133 -5.93 -0.32 15.49
N GLN A 134 -5.49 0.09 14.30
CA GLN A 134 -5.83 -0.56 13.02
C GLN A 134 -4.71 -1.49 12.52
N LEU A 135 -3.60 -1.61 13.25
CA LEU A 135 -2.44 -2.41 12.84
C LEU A 135 -2.48 -3.84 13.40
N GLY A 136 -3.21 -4.02 14.51
CA GLY A 136 -3.25 -5.25 15.30
C GLY A 136 -4.23 -6.29 14.79
N VAL A 137 -4.32 -7.39 15.54
CA VAL A 137 -5.34 -8.43 15.34
C VAL A 137 -6.10 -8.57 16.66
N ALA A 138 -7.42 -8.46 16.62
CA ALA A 138 -8.26 -8.63 17.80
C ALA A 138 -8.09 -10.05 18.38
N GLY A 139 -7.75 -10.14 19.67
CA GLY A 139 -7.57 -11.43 20.38
C GLY A 139 -6.18 -12.06 20.20
N LEU A 140 -5.22 -11.33 19.61
CA LEU A 140 -3.85 -11.80 19.43
C LEU A 140 -3.18 -12.09 20.78
N VAL A 141 -3.41 -11.26 21.80
CA VAL A 141 -2.85 -11.47 23.14
C VAL A 141 -3.45 -12.71 23.79
N ASP A 142 -4.74 -12.95 23.63
CA ASP A 142 -5.40 -14.18 24.12
C ASP A 142 -4.82 -15.43 23.45
N ALA A 143 -4.59 -15.41 22.13
CA ALA A 143 -3.95 -16.52 21.41
C ALA A 143 -2.52 -16.82 21.92
N MET A 144 -1.77 -15.78 22.29
CA MET A 144 -0.46 -15.95 22.93
C MET A 144 -0.58 -16.52 24.34
N ARG A 145 -1.52 -16.05 25.17
CA ARG A 145 -1.72 -16.56 26.53
C ARG A 145 -2.17 -18.01 26.58
N GLN A 146 -2.84 -18.49 25.54
CA GLN A 146 -3.24 -19.89 25.39
C GLN A 146 -2.12 -20.79 24.83
N ASP A 147 -0.89 -20.29 24.70
CA ASP A 147 0.26 -20.99 24.10
C ASP A 147 -0.01 -21.53 22.68
N LYS A 148 -0.94 -20.89 21.95
CA LYS A 148 -1.30 -21.26 20.58
C LYS A 148 -0.56 -20.43 19.51
N LEU A 149 0.19 -19.41 19.95
CA LEU A 149 0.93 -18.50 19.09
C LEU A 149 2.28 -18.13 19.72
N ASN A 150 3.37 -18.46 19.04
CA ASN A 150 4.71 -17.98 19.33
C ASN A 150 4.90 -16.57 18.72
N MET A 151 5.49 -15.66 19.49
CA MET A 151 5.78 -14.31 19.00
C MET A 151 7.23 -13.92 19.26
N VAL A 152 7.92 -13.51 18.19
CA VAL A 152 9.34 -13.18 18.17
C VAL A 152 9.48 -11.71 17.76
N ASN A 153 9.76 -10.76 18.65
CA ASN A 153 9.86 -10.88 20.09
C ASN A 153 8.48 -10.78 20.78
N PRO A 154 8.31 -11.36 21.97
CA PRO A 154 7.01 -11.38 22.66
C PRO A 154 6.54 -9.96 23.00
N ILE A 155 5.22 -9.82 23.20
CA ILE A 155 4.63 -8.60 23.76
C ILE A 155 5.15 -8.41 25.19
N GLY A 156 5.51 -7.18 25.55
CA GLY A 156 6.11 -6.83 26.84
C GLY A 156 7.64 -6.77 26.81
N SER A 157 8.30 -7.27 25.76
CA SER A 157 9.77 -7.20 25.64
C SER A 157 10.29 -5.77 25.59
N ALA A 158 9.44 -4.78 25.26
CA ALA A 158 9.78 -3.37 25.23
C ALA A 158 10.19 -2.78 26.59
N ILE A 159 9.83 -3.45 27.71
CA ILE A 159 10.13 -2.96 29.06
C ILE A 159 11.62 -2.76 29.30
N VAL A 160 12.46 -3.62 28.73
CA VAL A 160 13.93 -3.53 28.88
C VAL A 160 14.55 -2.44 28.01
N GLU A 161 13.79 -1.82 27.10
CA GLU A 161 14.24 -0.62 26.38
C GLU A 161 14.07 0.67 27.22
N ASN A 162 13.48 0.58 28.41
CA ASN A 162 13.23 1.72 29.27
C ASN A 162 14.55 2.25 29.87
N VAL A 163 14.93 3.48 29.49
CA VAL A 163 16.15 4.15 29.95
C VAL A 163 16.18 4.39 31.47
N GLY A 164 15.04 4.34 32.14
CA GLY A 164 14.94 4.34 33.61
C GLY A 164 15.57 3.12 34.27
N LEU A 165 15.80 2.03 33.53
CA LEU A 165 16.49 0.83 34.02
C LEU A 165 18.02 0.97 34.01
N ASN A 166 18.58 1.87 33.20
CA ASN A 166 20.03 2.04 33.03
C ASN A 166 20.80 2.17 34.36
N PRO A 167 20.36 2.97 35.37
CA PRO A 167 21.07 3.08 36.65
C PRO A 167 21.17 1.76 37.41
N PHE A 168 20.28 0.81 37.11
CA PHE A 168 20.16 -0.46 37.82
C PHE A 168 20.78 -1.64 37.07
N MET A 169 21.18 -1.46 35.81
CA MET A 169 21.64 -2.55 34.94
C MET A 169 22.79 -3.37 35.52
N LYS A 170 23.73 -2.74 36.23
CA LYS A 170 24.83 -3.46 36.90
C LYS A 170 24.30 -4.45 37.93
N LYS A 171 23.39 -4.00 38.80
CA LYS A 171 22.78 -4.87 39.82
C LYS A 171 21.86 -5.92 39.20
N ILE A 172 21.15 -5.59 38.12
CA ILE A 172 20.32 -6.52 37.35
C ILE A 172 21.18 -7.67 36.81
N ALA A 173 22.32 -7.36 36.17
CA ALA A 173 23.27 -8.36 35.67
C ALA A 173 23.82 -9.25 36.80
N GLN A 174 24.26 -8.65 37.90
CA GLN A 174 24.74 -9.41 39.07
C GLN A 174 23.65 -10.29 39.71
N TYR A 175 22.40 -9.84 39.67
CA TYR A 175 21.28 -10.60 40.25
C TYR A 175 20.90 -11.80 39.37
N PHE A 176 20.66 -11.57 38.08
CA PHE A 176 20.14 -12.59 37.15
C PHE A 176 21.23 -13.47 36.53
N LEU A 177 22.37 -12.87 36.16
CA LEU A 177 23.46 -13.56 35.44
C LEU A 177 24.63 -13.93 36.36
N LYS A 178 24.69 -13.38 37.58
CA LYS A 178 25.82 -13.54 38.51
C LYS A 178 27.15 -13.02 37.95
N GLU A 179 27.07 -12.05 37.03
CA GLU A 179 28.21 -11.47 36.32
C GLU A 179 28.19 -9.95 36.41
N ASP A 180 29.36 -9.33 36.28
CA ASP A 180 29.48 -7.90 36.06
C ASP A 180 29.23 -7.54 34.59
N LEU A 181 28.80 -6.31 34.33
CA LEU A 181 28.62 -5.82 32.96
C LEU A 181 29.97 -5.70 32.25
N ILE A 182 30.16 -6.49 31.19
CA ILE A 182 31.32 -6.38 30.29
C ILE A 182 31.28 -5.07 29.50
N LEU A 183 30.09 -4.73 28.96
CA LEU A 183 29.86 -3.47 28.27
C LEU A 183 29.15 -2.49 29.22
N PRO A 184 29.77 -1.34 29.56
CA PRO A 184 29.15 -0.37 30.44
C PRO A 184 28.02 0.41 29.74
N GLN A 185 27.05 0.84 30.53
CA GLN A 185 25.99 1.78 30.13
C GLN A 185 26.46 3.21 30.40
N ILE A 186 25.87 4.18 29.68
CA ILE A 186 26.09 5.61 29.95
C ILE A 186 25.62 5.93 31.39
N ALA A 187 26.39 6.73 32.12
CA ALA A 187 26.01 7.21 33.44
C ALA A 187 24.62 7.86 33.38
N THR A 188 23.68 7.29 34.14
CA THR A 188 22.26 7.64 34.08
C THR A 188 21.72 7.81 35.50
N TRP A 189 20.90 8.85 35.70
CA TRP A 189 20.24 9.17 36.95
C TRP A 189 18.73 9.16 36.73
N TRP A 190 18.01 8.24 37.39
CA TRP A 190 16.56 8.24 37.36
C TRP A 190 16.00 9.21 38.41
N CYS A 191 15.31 10.24 37.93
CA CYS A 191 14.83 11.33 38.78
C CYS A 191 13.74 10.90 39.77
N GLY A 192 13.18 9.69 39.64
CA GLY A 192 12.31 9.09 40.66
C GLY A 192 13.00 8.86 42.01
N GLN A 193 14.33 8.78 42.05
CA GLN A 193 15.12 8.74 43.29
C GLN A 193 15.50 10.15 43.72
N LYS A 194 15.17 10.53 44.96
CA LYS A 194 15.42 11.89 45.48
C LYS A 194 16.89 12.33 45.33
N THR A 195 17.84 11.47 45.70
CA THR A 195 19.28 11.78 45.58
C THR A 195 19.73 11.99 44.13
N ALA A 196 19.14 11.24 43.19
CA ALA A 196 19.41 11.40 41.77
C ALA A 196 18.78 12.70 41.24
N LEU A 197 17.55 13.03 41.64
CA LEU A 197 16.91 14.29 41.28
C LEU A 197 17.71 15.51 41.77
N ASP A 198 18.14 15.50 43.04
CA ASP A 198 18.93 16.57 43.64
C ASP A 198 20.24 16.80 42.85
N TYR A 199 20.92 15.71 42.47
CA TYR A 199 22.10 15.78 41.60
C TYR A 199 21.80 16.37 40.23
N VAL A 200 20.70 15.92 39.59
CA VAL A 200 20.30 16.40 38.26
C VAL A 200 20.00 17.88 38.28
N LEU A 201 19.23 18.37 39.25
CA LEU A 201 18.89 19.78 39.40
C LEU A 201 20.14 20.66 39.59
N ALA A 202 21.12 20.17 40.35
CA ALA A 202 22.37 20.87 40.60
C ALA A 202 23.30 20.93 39.38
N ASN A 203 23.24 19.93 38.48
CA ASN A 203 24.20 19.75 37.37
C ASN A 203 23.52 19.77 35.99
N LEU A 204 22.38 20.44 35.84
CA LEU A 204 21.60 20.43 34.61
C LEU A 204 22.40 20.83 33.36
N ASP A 205 23.40 21.70 33.49
CA ASP A 205 24.24 22.23 32.42
C ASP A 205 25.13 21.18 31.74
N THR A 206 25.48 20.10 32.44
CA THR A 206 26.34 19.03 31.92
C THR A 206 25.57 17.78 31.48
N LEU A 207 24.25 17.79 31.65
CA LEU A 207 23.41 16.61 31.50
C LEU A 207 22.44 16.73 30.32
N ILE A 208 22.03 15.56 29.82
CA ILE A 208 20.94 15.42 28.88
C ILE A 208 19.74 14.82 29.61
N VAL A 209 18.61 15.53 29.64
CA VAL A 209 17.38 15.07 30.27
C VAL A 209 16.43 14.47 29.24
N LYS A 210 15.89 13.30 29.53
CA LYS A 210 14.98 12.55 28.66
C LYS A 210 13.78 12.04 29.46
N LYS A 211 12.61 12.01 28.82
CA LYS A 211 11.44 11.29 29.36
C LYS A 211 11.68 9.78 29.19
N ILE A 212 11.32 8.98 30.19
CA ILE A 212 11.42 7.51 30.12
C ILE A 212 10.32 6.91 29.22
N ASP A 213 9.18 7.60 29.15
CA ASP A 213 8.03 7.20 28.37
C ASP A 213 8.19 7.62 26.91
N ARG A 214 8.00 6.67 25.99
CA ARG A 214 8.11 6.84 24.54
C ARG A 214 6.75 6.95 23.83
N THR A 215 5.64 7.08 24.58
CA THR A 215 4.30 7.18 24.02
C THR A 215 4.04 8.48 23.25
N GLU A 216 4.73 9.56 23.64
CA GLU A 216 4.71 10.90 23.03
C GLU A 216 5.99 11.16 22.22
N GLN A 217 6.05 12.29 21.50
CA GLN A 217 7.30 12.72 20.85
C GLN A 217 8.44 12.80 21.87
N ILE A 218 9.53 12.07 21.61
CA ILE A 218 10.70 12.00 22.49
C ILE A 218 11.35 13.39 22.50
N LYS A 219 11.07 14.18 23.54
CA LYS A 219 11.74 15.46 23.78
C LYS A 219 13.01 15.20 24.58
N ILE A 220 14.14 15.59 24.00
CA ILE A 220 15.46 15.50 24.61
C ILE A 220 15.90 16.93 24.95
N TYR A 221 16.25 17.17 26.20
CA TYR A 221 16.74 18.46 26.67
C TYR A 221 18.25 18.39 26.83
N PHE A 222 18.98 19.20 26.06
CA PHE A 222 20.43 19.32 26.19
C PHE A 222 20.73 20.46 27.15
N GLY A 223 21.11 20.13 28.38
CA GLY A 223 21.39 21.08 29.46
C GLY A 223 22.14 22.33 29.04
N LYS A 224 23.30 22.15 28.41
CA LYS A 224 24.17 23.23 27.93
C LYS A 224 23.56 24.17 26.89
N LYS A 225 22.48 23.75 26.22
CA LYS A 225 21.82 24.50 25.14
C LYS A 225 20.52 25.18 25.58
N LEU A 226 20.10 24.99 26.83
CA LEU A 226 18.86 25.59 27.34
C LEU A 226 19.07 27.06 27.67
N SER A 227 18.12 27.90 27.26
CA SER A 227 17.98 29.26 27.81
C SER A 227 17.57 29.22 29.29
N LEU A 228 17.68 30.37 29.97
CA LEU A 228 17.27 30.49 31.38
C LEU A 228 15.78 30.15 31.59
N ASP A 229 14.91 30.59 30.67
CA ASP A 229 13.47 30.34 30.73
C ASP A 229 13.15 28.86 30.50
N GLU A 230 13.80 28.23 29.51
CA GLU A 230 13.65 26.80 29.23
C GLU A 230 14.19 25.94 30.37
N ARG A 231 15.29 26.37 31.02
CA ARG A 231 15.85 25.70 32.18
C ARG A 231 14.87 25.75 33.37
N THR A 232 14.31 26.91 33.66
CA THR A 232 13.32 27.08 34.74
C THR A 232 12.09 26.21 34.46
N SER A 233 11.59 26.24 33.23
CA SER A 233 10.48 25.39 32.78
C SER A 233 10.79 23.90 32.94
N LEU A 234 12.01 23.46 32.58
CA LEU A 234 12.43 22.06 32.74
C LEU A 234 12.50 21.66 34.21
N VAL A 235 13.01 22.53 35.09
CA VAL A 235 13.08 22.29 36.54
C VAL A 235 11.68 22.09 37.13
N GLU A 236 10.73 22.96 36.81
CA GLU A 236 9.33 22.82 37.25
C GLU A 236 8.75 21.48 36.80
N LEU A 237 9.02 21.11 35.54
CA LEU A 237 8.53 19.87 34.94
C LEU A 237 9.12 18.62 35.62
N LEU A 238 10.41 18.66 35.96
CA LEU A 238 11.09 17.61 36.73
C LEU A 238 10.54 17.49 38.15
N LEU A 239 10.28 18.61 38.83
CA LEU A 239 9.74 18.61 40.19
C LEU A 239 8.30 18.11 40.25
N GLN A 240 7.49 18.39 39.22
CA GLN A 240 6.09 17.93 39.15
C GLN A 240 5.98 16.42 38.90
N ASN A 241 6.83 15.85 38.04
CA ASN A 241 6.74 14.44 37.64
C ASN A 241 8.10 13.73 37.60
N PRO A 242 8.87 13.70 38.71
CA PRO A 242 10.27 13.28 38.70
C PRO A 242 10.48 11.84 38.21
N HIS A 243 9.57 10.93 38.57
CA HIS A 243 9.62 9.52 38.16
C HIS A 243 9.53 9.30 36.65
N LYS A 244 9.09 10.28 35.84
CA LYS A 244 8.99 10.18 34.39
C LYS A 244 10.28 10.56 33.65
N TYR A 245 11.33 10.98 34.35
CA TYR A 245 12.54 11.52 33.74
C TYR A 245 13.82 10.80 34.17
N VAL A 246 14.77 10.76 33.24
CA VAL A 246 16.16 10.40 33.50
C VAL A 246 17.07 11.52 33.01
N ALA A 247 18.21 11.68 33.64
CA ALA A 247 19.33 12.44 33.10
C ALA A 247 20.47 11.49 32.75
N GLN A 248 21.23 11.81 31.70
CA GLN A 248 22.41 11.06 31.27
C GLN A 248 23.57 12.02 31.05
N GLU A 249 24.80 11.54 31.22
CA GLU A 249 25.97 12.28 30.74
C GLU A 249 25.89 12.45 29.23
N GLU A 250 26.35 13.61 28.75
CA GLU A 250 26.61 13.81 27.33
C GLU A 250 27.88 13.03 26.95
N VAL A 251 27.76 12.12 25.98
CA VAL A 251 28.86 11.28 25.50
C VAL A 251 29.33 11.70 24.13
N ASP A 252 30.65 11.72 23.93
CA ASP A 252 31.27 11.90 22.63
C ASP A 252 31.27 10.58 21.83
N PHE A 253 30.92 10.67 20.54
CA PHE A 253 30.91 9.52 19.66
C PHE A 253 32.26 9.35 18.95
N SER A 254 32.63 8.10 18.68
CA SER A 254 33.77 7.83 17.81
C SER A 254 33.44 8.21 16.36
N THR A 255 34.45 8.60 15.59
CA THR A 255 34.30 9.00 14.20
C THR A 255 34.77 7.95 13.21
N VAL A 256 34.11 7.85 12.06
CA VAL A 256 34.54 7.05 10.90
C VAL A 256 34.79 7.96 9.68
N PRO A 257 35.67 7.55 8.74
CA PRO A 257 35.87 8.29 7.50
C PRO A 257 34.60 8.32 6.64
N TYR A 258 34.22 9.51 6.20
CA TYR A 258 33.06 9.77 5.35
C TYR A 258 33.49 10.55 4.10
N TYR A 259 33.14 10.05 2.92
CA TYR A 259 33.50 10.68 1.64
C TYR A 259 32.36 11.57 1.17
N ASN A 260 32.63 12.86 1.02
CA ASN A 260 31.67 13.88 0.67
C ASN A 260 32.31 14.93 -0.23
N ASN A 261 31.68 15.24 -1.37
CA ASN A 261 32.12 16.30 -2.29
C ASN A 261 33.63 16.32 -2.60
N GLY A 262 34.23 15.13 -2.83
CA GLY A 262 35.65 15.01 -3.17
C GLY A 262 36.62 14.97 -1.98
N ALA A 263 36.13 15.09 -0.74
CA ALA A 263 36.95 15.07 0.47
C ALA A 263 36.55 13.92 1.42
N ILE A 264 37.52 13.42 2.19
CA ILE A 264 37.28 12.48 3.27
C ILE A 264 37.33 13.24 4.59
N GLU A 265 36.27 13.14 5.37
CA GLU A 265 36.14 13.83 6.66
C GLU A 265 35.65 12.88 7.76
N PRO A 266 36.07 13.08 9.02
CA PRO A 266 35.56 12.29 10.13
C PRO A 266 34.08 12.64 10.39
N ARG A 267 33.27 11.60 10.66
CA ARG A 267 31.87 11.74 11.07
C ARG A 267 31.53 10.80 12.20
N ASN A 268 30.70 11.26 13.13
CA ASN A 268 30.25 10.47 14.27
C ASN A 268 29.54 9.20 13.80
N ALA A 269 29.81 8.09 14.47
CA ALA A 269 29.24 6.80 14.13
C ALA A 269 28.71 6.06 15.36
N VAL A 270 27.64 5.30 15.13
CA VAL A 270 27.06 4.37 16.09
C VAL A 270 26.96 3.00 15.44
N ILE A 271 27.35 1.96 16.20
CA ILE A 271 27.23 0.57 15.78
C ILE A 271 25.97 -0.01 16.42
N ARG A 272 25.12 -0.65 15.61
CA ARG A 272 24.05 -1.53 16.07
C ARG A 272 24.44 -2.97 15.78
N ALA A 273 24.66 -3.73 16.85
CA ALA A 273 24.82 -5.18 16.80
C ALA A 273 23.46 -5.87 16.93
N TYR A 274 23.37 -7.11 16.45
CA TYR A 274 22.18 -7.95 16.54
C TYR A 274 22.53 -9.26 17.21
N SER A 275 21.71 -9.67 18.17
CA SER A 275 21.84 -10.93 18.88
C SER A 275 20.56 -11.74 18.77
N LEU A 276 20.71 -13.05 18.62
CA LEU A 276 19.64 -14.03 18.58
C LEU A 276 19.77 -14.96 19.78
N LYS A 277 18.65 -15.28 20.44
CA LYS A 277 18.62 -16.32 21.48
C LYS A 277 18.63 -17.69 20.80
N THR A 278 19.62 -18.52 21.13
CA THR A 278 19.74 -19.91 20.70
C THR A 278 19.67 -20.85 21.91
N ASP A 279 19.59 -22.15 21.65
CA ASP A 279 19.54 -23.17 22.71
C ASP A 279 20.86 -23.20 23.51
N GLU A 280 21.98 -22.93 22.82
CA GLU A 280 23.33 -22.88 23.39
C GLU A 280 23.68 -21.53 24.06
N GLY A 281 22.82 -20.51 23.95
CA GLY A 281 23.12 -19.20 24.51
C GLY A 281 22.58 -18.05 23.67
N TYR A 282 23.43 -17.06 23.42
CA TYR A 282 23.15 -15.98 22.49
C TYR A 282 24.16 -16.02 21.36
N SER A 283 23.68 -15.97 20.12
CA SER A 283 24.51 -15.77 18.95
C SER A 283 24.50 -14.30 18.56
N VAL A 284 25.67 -13.76 18.22
CA VAL A 284 25.83 -12.36 17.79
C VAL A 284 26.26 -12.36 16.33
N MET A 285 25.59 -11.55 15.51
CA MET A 285 25.93 -11.43 14.10
C MET A 285 27.40 -10.99 13.93
N ASN A 286 28.15 -11.64 13.02
CA ASN A 286 29.52 -11.26 12.66
C ASN A 286 29.54 -9.99 11.78
N GLY A 287 28.87 -8.94 12.24
CA GLY A 287 28.66 -7.67 11.56
C GLY A 287 27.65 -6.83 12.31
N GLY A 288 27.12 -5.81 11.66
CA GLY A 288 26.18 -4.88 12.26
C GLY A 288 25.82 -3.75 11.31
N LEU A 289 24.93 -2.88 11.77
CA LEU A 289 24.63 -1.65 11.06
C LEU A 289 25.48 -0.53 11.66
N VAL A 290 26.38 0.05 10.85
CA VAL A 290 27.03 1.32 11.21
C VAL A 290 26.15 2.45 10.70
N ARG A 291 25.77 3.37 11.58
CA ARG A 291 25.06 4.59 11.22
C ARG A 291 25.98 5.78 11.39
N VAL A 292 26.03 6.64 10.37
CA VAL A 292 26.92 7.80 10.30
C VAL A 292 26.10 9.09 10.26
N SER A 293 26.48 10.08 11.06
CA SER A 293 25.83 11.40 11.06
C SER A 293 26.11 12.14 9.75
N GLU A 294 25.07 12.74 9.14
CA GLU A 294 25.23 13.55 7.93
C GLU A 294 25.99 14.87 8.24
N ASN A 295 25.58 15.57 9.31
CA ASN A 295 26.23 16.80 9.78
C ASN A 295 27.28 16.52 10.88
N LYS A 296 28.32 17.36 10.93
CA LYS A 296 29.43 17.25 11.91
C LYS A 296 28.98 17.35 13.37
N ASP A 297 27.95 18.17 13.62
CA ASP A 297 27.58 18.60 14.98
C ASP A 297 26.30 17.91 15.51
N THR A 298 25.72 16.99 14.74
CA THR A 298 24.49 16.26 15.14
C THR A 298 24.80 14.89 15.73
N LEU A 299 24.44 14.71 17.00
CA LEU A 299 24.49 13.43 17.73
C LEU A 299 23.34 12.48 17.35
N LEU A 300 22.28 13.01 16.74
CA LEU A 300 21.06 12.27 16.39
C LEU A 300 21.18 11.65 14.99
N VAL A 301 21.42 10.33 14.95
CA VAL A 301 21.39 9.56 13.70
C VAL A 301 20.03 8.86 13.57
N SER A 302 19.02 9.61 13.14
CA SER A 302 17.69 9.05 12.81
C SER A 302 17.57 8.81 11.30
N SER A 303 16.96 7.69 10.92
CA SER A 303 16.70 7.36 9.51
C SER A 303 15.74 8.37 8.84
N LYS A 304 14.95 9.11 9.63
CA LYS A 304 14.08 10.21 9.16
C LYS A 304 14.85 11.45 8.71
N GLN A 305 16.12 11.60 9.08
CA GLN A 305 16.95 12.78 8.82
C GLN A 305 18.18 12.45 7.97
N GLY A 306 18.09 11.49 7.04
CA GLY A 306 19.18 11.27 6.06
C GLY A 306 20.41 10.51 6.58
N GLY A 307 20.32 9.83 7.73
CA GLY A 307 21.43 9.05 8.27
C GLY A 307 21.93 7.96 7.29
N ILE A 308 23.20 8.04 6.92
CA ILE A 308 23.85 7.13 5.98
C ILE A 308 24.34 5.89 6.73
N SER A 309 24.24 4.72 6.09
CA SER A 309 24.77 3.48 6.65
C SER A 309 26.09 3.03 6.01
N LYS A 310 26.92 2.34 6.79
CA LYS A 310 28.12 1.64 6.31
C LYS A 310 28.07 0.16 6.70
N ASP A 311 28.73 -0.67 5.90
CA ASP A 311 28.99 -2.07 6.24
C ASP A 311 29.99 -2.16 7.41
N LEU A 312 29.73 -3.06 8.36
CA LEU A 312 30.63 -3.37 9.48
C LEU A 312 31.37 -4.68 9.21
N TRP A 313 32.68 -4.62 9.03
CA TRP A 313 33.50 -5.81 8.82
C TRP A 313 34.10 -6.31 10.13
N ILE A 314 33.77 -7.56 10.45
CA ILE A 314 34.50 -8.34 11.46
C ILE A 314 35.56 -9.14 10.71
N LEU A 315 36.82 -8.85 11.02
CA LEU A 315 37.97 -9.46 10.34
C LEU A 315 38.21 -10.88 10.84
N GLY A 316 38.69 -11.74 9.94
CA GLY A 316 39.03 -13.12 10.24
C GLY A 316 38.38 -14.13 9.30
N GLU A 317 38.71 -15.40 9.51
CA GLU A 317 38.09 -16.54 8.83
C GLU A 317 36.89 -17.05 9.63
N ASP A 318 35.89 -17.57 8.93
CA ASP A 318 34.79 -18.27 9.57
C ASP A 318 35.31 -19.62 10.11
N ALA A 319 35.03 -19.91 11.37
CA ALA A 319 35.43 -21.17 12.02
C ALA A 319 34.75 -22.40 11.39
N VAL A 320 33.59 -22.19 10.75
CA VAL A 320 32.84 -23.21 10.03
C VAL A 320 33.06 -23.00 8.54
N LYS A 321 33.57 -24.03 7.84
CA LYS A 321 33.48 -24.11 6.38
C LYS A 321 32.01 -24.34 6.02
N THR A 322 31.18 -23.32 6.12
CA THR A 322 29.84 -23.38 5.53
C THR A 322 30.08 -23.59 4.04
N GLU A 323 29.67 -24.74 3.51
CA GLU A 323 29.56 -24.97 2.06
C GLU A 323 28.96 -23.71 1.42
N GLN A 324 29.46 -23.31 0.25
CA GLN A 324 29.29 -22.01 -0.40
C GLN A 324 27.83 -21.48 -0.39
N TYR A 325 27.37 -21.00 0.77
CA TYR A 325 26.11 -20.31 0.94
C TYR A 325 26.36 -18.87 0.51
N ASN A 326 26.18 -18.66 -0.80
CA ASN A 326 25.93 -17.32 -1.30
C ASN A 326 24.55 -16.93 -0.79
N ILE A 327 24.48 -15.81 -0.08
CA ILE A 327 23.22 -15.11 0.24
C ILE A 327 22.38 -14.91 -1.05
N LEU A 328 23.06 -14.88 -2.21
CA LEU A 328 22.48 -14.77 -3.55
C LEU A 328 21.98 -16.09 -4.18
N ASN A 329 22.39 -17.28 -3.70
CA ASN A 329 22.07 -18.58 -4.33
C ASN A 329 20.77 -19.24 -3.83
N HIS A 330 19.90 -18.52 -3.10
CA HIS A 330 18.54 -18.99 -2.87
C HIS A 330 17.68 -18.82 -4.12
N THR A 331 17.91 -19.66 -5.12
CA THR A 331 16.86 -20.06 -6.07
C THR A 331 16.05 -21.16 -5.41
N LEU A 332 15.09 -20.78 -4.58
CA LEU A 332 14.05 -21.71 -4.13
C LEU A 332 12.69 -21.14 -4.46
N TYR A 333 11.95 -21.96 -5.19
CA TYR A 333 10.60 -21.77 -5.68
C TYR A 333 9.69 -21.35 -4.51
N VAL A 334 9.47 -20.04 -4.36
CA VAL A 334 8.30 -19.56 -3.63
C VAL A 334 7.13 -20.08 -4.44
N GLU A 335 6.38 -21.02 -3.87
CA GLU A 335 5.18 -21.56 -4.51
C GLU A 335 4.16 -20.41 -4.64
N THR A 336 4.27 -19.65 -5.73
CA THR A 336 3.37 -18.60 -6.13
C THR A 336 2.16 -19.28 -6.73
N SER A 337 1.35 -19.96 -5.92
CA SER A 337 0.03 -20.38 -6.33
C SER A 337 -0.98 -19.35 -5.85
N ILE A 338 -1.99 -19.11 -6.69
CA ILE A 338 -3.08 -18.18 -6.39
C ILE A 338 -3.79 -18.54 -5.06
N ASP A 339 -3.81 -19.83 -4.72
CA ASP A 339 -4.37 -20.38 -3.49
C ASP A 339 -3.68 -19.86 -2.22
N LYS A 340 -2.43 -19.39 -2.32
CA LYS A 340 -1.62 -18.95 -1.18
C LYS A 340 -1.61 -17.44 -0.99
N ILE A 341 -2.26 -16.69 -1.87
CA ILE A 341 -2.38 -15.22 -1.78
C ILE A 341 -3.28 -14.87 -0.59
N SER A 342 -2.86 -13.88 0.19
CA SER A 342 -3.66 -13.36 1.29
C SER A 342 -4.86 -12.56 0.77
N THR A 343 -5.94 -12.56 1.53
CA THR A 343 -7.17 -11.84 1.15
C THR A 343 -6.94 -10.34 0.98
N LEU A 344 -6.09 -9.70 1.78
CA LEU A 344 -5.79 -8.28 1.62
C LEU A 344 -5.09 -8.00 0.28
N LYS A 345 -4.08 -8.80 -0.07
CA LYS A 345 -3.38 -8.66 -1.36
C LYS A 345 -4.34 -8.89 -2.52
N ALA A 346 -5.17 -9.93 -2.42
CA ALA A 346 -6.17 -10.26 -3.42
C ALA A 346 -7.20 -9.13 -3.63
N SER A 347 -7.70 -8.57 -2.54
CA SER A 347 -8.65 -7.44 -2.54
C SER A 347 -8.00 -6.18 -3.13
N ASN A 348 -6.77 -5.85 -2.74
CA ASN A 348 -6.04 -4.71 -3.31
C ASN A 348 -5.82 -4.86 -4.82
N LEU A 349 -5.50 -6.06 -5.33
CA LEU A 349 -5.36 -6.31 -6.78
C LEU A 349 -6.68 -6.11 -7.51
N PHE A 350 -7.77 -6.66 -6.98
CA PHE A 350 -9.11 -6.48 -7.52
C PHE A 350 -9.48 -5.00 -7.60
N TRP A 351 -9.33 -4.26 -6.50
CA TRP A 351 -9.64 -2.83 -6.44
C TRP A 351 -8.71 -1.95 -7.27
N LEU A 352 -7.41 -2.30 -7.39
CA LEU A 352 -6.47 -1.62 -8.29
C LEU A 352 -7.00 -1.63 -9.73
N GLY A 353 -7.47 -2.80 -10.19
CA GLY A 353 -8.08 -2.95 -11.51
C GLY A 353 -9.30 -2.06 -11.70
N ARG A 354 -10.20 -2.04 -10.70
CA ARG A 354 -11.41 -1.21 -10.72
C ARG A 354 -11.09 0.29 -10.75
N TYR A 355 -10.26 0.77 -9.82
CA TYR A 355 -9.92 2.19 -9.75
C TYR A 355 -9.18 2.67 -11.00
N LEU A 356 -8.37 1.81 -11.62
CA LEU A 356 -7.72 2.13 -12.87
C LEU A 356 -8.70 2.21 -14.05
N ALA A 357 -9.62 1.24 -14.19
CA ALA A 357 -10.68 1.27 -15.20
C ALA A 357 -11.56 2.54 -15.05
N ARG A 358 -11.94 2.86 -13.82
CA ARG A 358 -12.72 4.05 -13.48
C ARG A 358 -11.97 5.33 -13.80
N SER A 359 -10.68 5.43 -13.46
CA SER A 359 -9.85 6.60 -13.78
C SER A 359 -9.74 6.82 -15.28
N ILE A 360 -9.50 5.76 -16.06
CA ILE A 360 -9.37 5.82 -17.53
C ILE A 360 -10.71 6.24 -18.17
N SER A 361 -11.81 5.57 -17.84
CA SER A 361 -13.13 5.87 -18.43
C SER A 361 -13.62 7.26 -18.05
N THR A 362 -13.41 7.67 -16.80
CA THR A 362 -13.80 9.01 -16.31
C THR A 362 -13.02 10.10 -17.02
N THR A 363 -11.70 9.96 -17.11
CA THR A 363 -10.84 10.91 -17.82
C THR A 363 -11.28 11.06 -19.28
N ARG A 364 -11.52 9.94 -19.98
CA ARG A 364 -11.97 9.94 -21.39
C ARG A 364 -13.32 10.64 -21.59
N LEU A 365 -14.29 10.38 -20.71
CA LEU A 365 -15.60 11.03 -20.81
C LEU A 365 -15.50 12.54 -20.53
N ILE A 366 -14.72 12.95 -19.53
CA ILE A 366 -14.50 14.37 -19.21
C ILE A 366 -13.85 15.09 -20.39
N ILE A 367 -12.79 14.53 -20.98
CA ILE A 367 -12.12 15.10 -22.16
C ILE A 367 -13.13 15.29 -23.30
N ASN A 368 -13.99 14.30 -23.54
CA ASN A 368 -15.01 14.39 -24.59
C ASN A 368 -16.04 15.49 -24.30
N VAL A 369 -16.57 15.56 -23.07
CA VAL A 369 -17.48 16.62 -22.63
C VAL A 369 -16.84 18.00 -22.81
N ILE A 370 -15.58 18.17 -22.40
CA ILE A 370 -14.83 19.42 -22.57
C ILE A 370 -14.66 19.79 -24.05
N LYS A 371 -14.31 18.81 -24.90
CA LYS A 371 -14.16 19.03 -26.35
C LYS A 371 -15.49 19.47 -26.98
N LYS A 372 -16.62 18.88 -26.57
CA LYS A 372 -17.96 19.29 -27.06
C LYS A 372 -18.36 20.68 -26.56
N ILE A 373 -18.08 21.02 -25.29
CA ILE A 373 -18.29 22.39 -24.76
C ILE A 373 -17.45 23.41 -25.54
N THR A 374 -16.19 23.09 -25.83
CA THR A 374 -15.30 24.00 -26.57
C THR A 374 -15.79 24.24 -28.01
N ASN A 375 -16.32 23.20 -28.66
CA ASN A 375 -16.87 23.31 -30.01
C ASN A 375 -18.21 24.08 -30.04
N PHE A 376 -19.04 23.99 -28.99
CA PHE A 376 -20.27 24.77 -28.85
C PHE A 376 -20.01 26.28 -28.99
N TYR A 377 -19.06 26.81 -28.21
CA TYR A 377 -18.71 28.23 -28.24
C TYR A 377 -18.07 28.72 -29.55
N ARG A 378 -17.67 27.81 -30.45
CA ARG A 378 -17.04 28.15 -31.74
C ARG A 378 -18.01 28.19 -32.92
N TYR A 379 -19.13 27.47 -32.87
CA TYR A 379 -19.97 27.23 -34.06
C TYR A 379 -21.47 27.53 -33.89
N GLU A 380 -21.94 28.00 -32.73
CA GLU A 380 -23.32 28.50 -32.48
C GLU A 380 -24.48 27.70 -33.13
N VAL A 381 -24.43 26.36 -33.10
CA VAL A 381 -25.54 25.53 -33.63
C VAL A 381 -26.44 25.06 -32.49
N VAL A 382 -27.74 25.37 -32.50
CA VAL A 382 -28.73 24.98 -31.47
C VAL A 382 -28.71 23.47 -31.16
N THR A 383 -28.45 22.62 -32.16
CA THR A 383 -28.32 21.15 -32.01
C THR A 383 -27.13 20.69 -31.14
N SER A 384 -26.20 21.59 -30.83
CA SER A 384 -25.06 21.29 -29.95
C SER A 384 -25.37 21.46 -28.46
N LYS A 385 -26.43 22.20 -28.07
CA LYS A 385 -26.80 22.40 -26.65
C LYS A 385 -27.39 21.13 -26.02
N GLU A 386 -28.31 20.47 -26.72
CA GLU A 386 -28.99 19.27 -26.21
C GLU A 386 -28.02 18.08 -26.06
N SER A 387 -27.18 17.84 -27.07
CA SER A 387 -26.14 16.81 -26.99
C SER A 387 -25.13 17.07 -25.87
N GLN A 388 -24.76 18.33 -25.63
CA GLN A 388 -23.90 18.72 -24.50
C GLN A 388 -24.56 18.37 -23.16
N VAL A 389 -25.83 18.73 -22.96
CA VAL A 389 -26.55 18.46 -21.70
C VAL A 389 -26.65 16.95 -21.45
N ILE A 390 -26.92 16.15 -22.49
CA ILE A 390 -26.97 14.69 -22.37
C ILE A 390 -25.62 14.12 -21.93
N LEU A 391 -24.51 14.57 -22.54
CA LEU A 391 -23.17 14.11 -22.16
C LEU A 391 -22.76 14.55 -20.74
N GLN A 392 -23.17 15.73 -20.31
CA GLN A 392 -22.97 16.23 -18.94
C GLN A 392 -23.76 15.39 -17.92
N ASN A 393 -25.02 15.05 -18.22
CA ASN A 393 -25.83 14.17 -17.40
C ASN A 393 -25.20 12.76 -17.35
N ALA A 394 -24.71 12.24 -18.48
CA ALA A 394 -24.00 10.96 -18.54
C ALA A 394 -22.74 10.95 -17.67
N LEU A 395 -22.01 12.07 -17.59
CA LEU A 395 -20.88 12.21 -16.67
C LEU A 395 -21.32 12.11 -15.21
N THR A 396 -22.44 12.73 -14.84
CA THR A 396 -23.01 12.64 -13.47
C THR A 396 -23.41 11.19 -13.14
N HIS A 397 -24.12 10.52 -14.05
CA HIS A 397 -24.54 9.13 -13.85
C HIS A 397 -23.36 8.18 -13.70
N MET A 398 -22.35 8.29 -14.57
CA MET A 398 -21.18 7.41 -14.55
C MET A 398 -20.29 7.62 -13.31
N THR A 399 -20.08 8.87 -12.91
CA THR A 399 -19.28 9.20 -11.72
C THR A 399 -20.09 9.08 -10.43
N LYS A 400 -21.41 8.95 -10.50
CA LYS A 400 -22.35 8.98 -9.36
C LYS A 400 -22.23 10.26 -8.52
N THR A 401 -21.76 11.36 -9.10
CA THR A 401 -21.54 12.64 -8.42
C THR A 401 -22.83 13.46 -8.31
N TYR A 402 -23.94 12.84 -7.88
CA TYR A 402 -25.23 13.49 -7.76
C TYR A 402 -25.23 14.62 -6.70
N PRO A 403 -26.07 15.67 -6.86
CA PRO A 403 -26.96 15.91 -8.00
C PRO A 403 -26.22 16.35 -9.29
N GLY A 404 -24.96 16.79 -9.18
CA GLY A 404 -24.08 17.10 -10.32
C GLY A 404 -24.72 17.99 -11.39
N PHE A 405 -24.60 17.61 -12.67
CA PHE A 405 -25.24 18.32 -13.79
C PHE A 405 -26.78 18.18 -13.84
N MET A 406 -27.36 17.34 -12.97
CA MET A 406 -28.81 17.13 -12.85
C MET A 406 -29.47 18.06 -11.82
N ASP A 407 -28.70 18.88 -11.11
CA ASP A 407 -29.25 19.79 -10.10
C ASP A 407 -30.15 20.87 -10.71
N VAL A 408 -31.46 20.76 -10.44
CA VAL A 408 -32.50 21.66 -10.93
C VAL A 408 -32.44 23.03 -10.22
N ASN A 409 -31.89 23.08 -9.00
CA ASN A 409 -31.72 24.32 -8.24
C ASN A 409 -30.46 25.08 -8.66
N ASN A 410 -29.53 24.41 -9.35
CA ASN A 410 -28.26 24.96 -9.80
C ASN A 410 -28.21 25.14 -11.33
N LYS A 411 -29.34 25.56 -11.93
CA LYS A 411 -29.44 25.89 -13.38
C LYS A 411 -28.34 26.85 -13.85
N VAL A 412 -27.84 27.71 -12.96
CA VAL A 412 -26.72 28.64 -13.22
C VAL A 412 -25.44 27.89 -13.60
N ASN A 413 -25.10 26.77 -12.92
CA ASN A 413 -23.94 25.95 -13.28
C ASN A 413 -24.15 25.14 -14.57
N ARG A 414 -25.39 24.75 -14.88
CA ARG A 414 -25.73 23.96 -16.09
C ARG A 414 -25.63 24.79 -17.37
N GLU A 415 -26.08 26.05 -17.31
CA GLU A 415 -26.21 26.91 -18.50
C GLU A 415 -25.14 28.01 -18.62
N VAL A 416 -24.61 28.52 -17.49
CA VAL A 416 -23.70 29.68 -17.49
C VAL A 416 -22.25 29.28 -17.23
N PHE A 417 -21.99 28.28 -16.36
CA PHE A 417 -20.61 27.89 -15.97
C PHE A 417 -20.40 26.37 -15.85
N PRO A 418 -20.52 25.58 -16.93
CA PRO A 418 -20.34 24.13 -16.87
C PRO A 418 -18.95 23.70 -16.37
N MET A 419 -17.95 24.57 -16.53
CA MET A 419 -16.59 24.32 -16.07
C MET A 419 -16.43 24.30 -14.54
N VAL A 420 -17.33 24.92 -13.77
CA VAL A 420 -17.30 24.86 -12.29
C VAL A 420 -17.53 23.43 -11.84
N GLU A 421 -18.58 22.79 -12.38
CA GLU A 421 -18.93 21.42 -12.06
C GLU A 421 -17.90 20.43 -12.61
N ILE A 422 -17.41 20.60 -13.85
CA ILE A 422 -16.30 19.78 -14.38
C ILE A 422 -15.08 19.88 -13.45
N THR A 423 -14.73 21.09 -13.02
CA THR A 423 -13.58 21.29 -12.12
C THR A 423 -13.77 20.56 -10.80
N SER A 424 -14.97 20.57 -10.22
CA SER A 424 -15.28 19.79 -9.02
C SER A 424 -15.14 18.28 -9.27
N VAL A 425 -15.73 17.76 -10.35
CA VAL A 425 -15.63 16.33 -10.72
C VAL A 425 -14.19 15.91 -11.02
N VAL A 426 -13.32 16.82 -11.48
CA VAL A 426 -11.90 16.55 -11.73
C VAL A 426 -11.07 16.64 -10.45
N LYS A 427 -11.16 17.75 -9.71
CA LYS A 427 -10.17 18.17 -8.70
C LYS A 427 -10.57 17.92 -7.24
N ASP A 428 -11.85 17.67 -6.93
CA ASP A 428 -12.31 17.55 -5.55
C ASP A 428 -11.98 16.18 -4.94
N THR A 429 -11.07 16.11 -3.98
CA THR A 429 -10.68 14.87 -3.30
C THR A 429 -11.71 14.35 -2.30
N HIS A 430 -12.67 15.16 -1.86
CA HIS A 430 -13.67 14.78 -0.85
C HIS A 430 -15.00 14.37 -1.48
N ARG A 431 -15.20 14.67 -2.77
CA ARG A 431 -16.38 14.27 -3.52
C ARG A 431 -16.24 12.84 -4.02
N SER A 432 -16.97 11.92 -3.39
CA SER A 432 -17.04 10.52 -3.83
C SER A 432 -17.41 10.43 -5.31
N GLY A 433 -16.67 9.61 -6.06
CA GLY A 433 -16.86 9.44 -7.51
C GLY A 433 -16.13 10.45 -8.39
N SER A 434 -15.55 11.51 -7.83
CA SER A 434 -14.67 12.41 -8.58
C SER A 434 -13.41 11.66 -9.09
N LEU A 435 -12.75 12.24 -10.08
CA LEU A 435 -11.50 11.72 -10.61
C LEU A 435 -10.39 11.79 -9.56
N SER A 436 -10.26 12.91 -8.83
CA SER A 436 -9.29 13.06 -7.74
C SER A 436 -9.50 12.04 -6.62
N PHE A 437 -10.75 11.82 -6.18
CA PHE A 437 -11.06 10.80 -5.18
C PHE A 437 -10.66 9.40 -5.67
N THR A 438 -10.99 9.07 -6.93
CA THR A 438 -10.64 7.78 -7.53
C THR A 438 -9.13 7.57 -7.61
N ILE A 439 -8.36 8.62 -7.92
CA ILE A 439 -6.89 8.57 -7.99
C ILE A 439 -6.28 8.39 -6.59
N THR A 440 -6.84 9.01 -5.56
CA THR A 440 -6.44 8.77 -4.17
C THR A 440 -6.65 7.29 -3.80
N MET A 441 -7.80 6.71 -4.15
CA MET A 441 -8.06 5.28 -3.91
C MET A 441 -7.11 4.38 -4.70
N LEU A 442 -6.84 4.71 -5.97
CA LEU A 442 -5.85 4.02 -6.79
C LEU A 442 -4.45 4.06 -6.15
N SER A 443 -4.02 5.22 -5.65
CA SER A 443 -2.73 5.40 -4.96
C SER A 443 -2.63 4.53 -3.71
N ASN A 444 -3.67 4.51 -2.87
CA ASN A 444 -3.70 3.68 -1.66
C ASN A 444 -3.54 2.19 -2.00
N THR A 445 -4.27 1.68 -3.01
CA THR A 445 -4.12 0.29 -3.45
C THR A 445 -2.74 0.00 -4.05
N ASN A 446 -2.17 0.94 -4.82
CA ASN A 446 -0.85 0.81 -5.42
C ASN A 446 0.27 0.71 -4.37
N ILE A 447 0.16 1.48 -3.28
CA ILE A 447 1.13 1.46 -2.18
C ILE A 447 1.17 0.08 -1.49
N ASN A 448 0.01 -0.56 -1.33
CA ASN A 448 -0.11 -1.90 -0.74
C ASN A 448 0.44 -3.04 -1.61
N LEU A 449 0.67 -2.78 -2.90
CA LEU A 449 1.14 -3.77 -3.88
C LEU A 449 2.58 -3.48 -4.36
N LYS A 450 3.30 -2.63 -3.64
CA LYS A 450 4.66 -2.21 -4.00
C LYS A 450 5.65 -3.38 -4.15
N ASP A 451 5.43 -4.48 -3.46
CA ASP A 451 6.24 -5.70 -3.53
C ASP A 451 6.02 -6.53 -4.81
N LEU A 452 4.90 -6.34 -5.50
CA LEU A 452 4.56 -7.06 -6.75
C LEU A 452 4.88 -6.26 -8.01
N LEU A 453 4.99 -4.94 -7.90
CA LEU A 453 5.17 -4.05 -9.04
C LEU A 453 6.66 -3.84 -9.33
N THR A 454 6.99 -3.70 -10.62
CA THR A 454 8.35 -3.33 -11.03
C THR A 454 8.70 -1.92 -10.58
N ILE A 455 10.00 -1.65 -10.46
CA ILE A 455 10.52 -0.32 -10.12
C ILE A 455 10.07 0.71 -11.17
N GLU A 456 9.99 0.32 -12.44
CA GLU A 456 9.51 1.13 -13.56
C GLU A 456 8.04 1.50 -13.39
N SER A 457 7.18 0.53 -13.06
CA SER A 457 5.75 0.77 -12.77
C SER A 457 5.58 1.77 -11.63
N TRP A 458 6.39 1.62 -10.59
CA TRP A 458 6.35 2.49 -9.43
C TRP A 458 6.82 3.91 -9.75
N LYS A 459 7.95 4.07 -10.44
CA LYS A 459 8.47 5.37 -10.89
C LYS A 459 7.48 6.10 -11.80
N LEU A 460 6.82 5.39 -12.71
CA LEU A 460 5.78 5.97 -13.57
C LEU A 460 4.61 6.46 -12.73
N PHE A 461 4.15 5.65 -11.78
CA PHE A 461 3.04 6.00 -10.91
C PHE A 461 3.36 7.20 -10.01
N GLU A 462 4.54 7.24 -9.41
CA GLU A 462 4.98 8.37 -8.59
C GLU A 462 5.06 9.67 -9.40
N ARG A 463 5.61 9.60 -10.62
CA ARG A 463 5.64 10.75 -11.53
C ARG A 463 4.23 11.21 -11.88
N MET A 464 3.36 10.29 -12.26
CA MET A 464 1.96 10.57 -12.55
C MET A 464 1.26 11.23 -11.35
N GLN A 465 1.47 10.72 -10.14
CA GLN A 465 0.85 11.24 -8.93
C GLN A 465 1.39 12.63 -8.56
N LYS A 466 2.70 12.86 -8.71
CA LYS A 466 3.31 14.17 -8.47
C LYS A 466 2.71 15.22 -9.41
N GLU A 467 2.71 14.95 -10.70
CA GLU A 467 2.18 15.87 -11.72
C GLU A 467 0.66 16.09 -11.56
N TRP A 468 -0.08 15.04 -11.18
CA TRP A 468 -1.50 15.14 -10.84
C TRP A 468 -1.74 16.07 -9.65
N ASN A 469 -0.98 15.92 -8.56
CA ASN A 469 -1.12 16.76 -7.37
C ASN A 469 -0.83 18.22 -7.71
N GLU A 470 0.24 18.50 -8.48
CA GLU A 470 0.55 19.85 -8.96
C GLU A 470 -0.61 20.44 -9.78
N PHE A 471 -1.25 19.64 -10.66
CA PHE A 471 -2.44 20.06 -11.40
C PHE A 471 -3.67 20.28 -10.52
N ALA A 472 -3.93 19.39 -9.55
CA ALA A 472 -5.09 19.45 -8.67
C ALA A 472 -5.09 20.70 -7.78
N TYR A 473 -3.90 21.17 -7.35
CA TYR A 473 -3.78 22.41 -6.55
C TYR A 473 -3.86 23.71 -7.36
N ARG A 474 -3.65 23.67 -8.69
CA ARG A 474 -3.79 24.87 -9.54
C ARG A 474 -5.24 25.37 -9.58
N LYS A 475 -5.43 26.68 -9.42
CA LYS A 475 -6.74 27.36 -9.50
C LYS A 475 -6.87 28.10 -10.84
N ASN A 476 -8.10 28.23 -11.31
CA ASN A 476 -8.47 29.04 -12.49
C ASN A 476 -7.80 28.62 -13.82
N ASP A 477 -7.60 27.32 -14.03
CA ASP A 477 -7.11 26.82 -15.32
C ASP A 477 -8.16 27.03 -16.42
N SER A 478 -7.69 27.38 -17.62
CA SER A 478 -8.57 27.47 -18.78
C SER A 478 -9.02 26.07 -19.24
N THR A 479 -10.16 26.01 -19.95
CA THR A 479 -10.73 24.76 -20.47
C THR A 479 -9.74 23.94 -21.32
N LEU A 480 -8.92 24.61 -22.13
CA LEU A 480 -7.89 23.98 -22.96
C LEU A 480 -6.76 23.38 -22.12
N VAL A 481 -6.34 24.08 -21.05
CA VAL A 481 -5.31 23.58 -20.13
C VAL A 481 -5.83 22.34 -19.40
N VAL A 482 -7.05 22.36 -18.89
CA VAL A 482 -7.68 21.19 -18.24
C VAL A 482 -7.72 20.01 -19.19
N ALA A 483 -8.17 20.20 -20.43
CA ALA A 483 -8.20 19.12 -21.43
C ALA A 483 -6.81 18.55 -21.72
N SER A 484 -5.80 19.42 -21.89
CA SER A 484 -4.42 19.04 -22.17
C SER A 484 -3.80 18.23 -21.03
N GLU A 485 -4.01 18.65 -19.78
CA GLU A 485 -3.53 17.92 -18.59
C GLU A 485 -4.22 16.56 -18.44
N LEU A 486 -5.52 16.48 -18.73
CA LEU A 486 -6.25 15.22 -18.73
C LEU A 486 -5.80 14.28 -19.85
N ASP A 487 -5.53 14.78 -21.06
CA ASP A 487 -4.98 13.99 -22.17
C ASP A 487 -3.59 13.43 -21.78
N LYS A 488 -2.72 14.25 -21.15
CA LYS A 488 -1.43 13.80 -20.61
C LYS A 488 -1.59 12.75 -19.51
N PHE A 489 -2.52 12.97 -18.58
CA PHE A 489 -2.82 12.03 -17.50
C PHE A 489 -3.35 10.68 -18.03
N LEU A 490 -4.20 10.71 -19.06
CA LEU A 490 -4.70 9.51 -19.71
C LEU A 490 -3.57 8.65 -20.28
N ILE A 491 -2.53 9.26 -20.86
CA ILE A 491 -1.33 8.55 -21.34
C ILE A 491 -0.64 7.82 -20.19
N TYR A 492 -0.47 8.48 -19.02
CA TYR A 492 0.11 7.84 -17.85
C TYR A 492 -0.72 6.65 -17.36
N LEU A 493 -2.04 6.80 -17.26
CA LEU A 493 -2.93 5.71 -16.84
C LEU A 493 -2.87 4.52 -17.80
N MET A 494 -2.82 4.78 -19.11
CA MET A 494 -2.73 3.73 -20.12
C MET A 494 -1.38 3.01 -20.08
N ALA A 495 -0.28 3.74 -19.93
CA ALA A 495 1.04 3.15 -19.77
C ALA A 495 1.13 2.32 -18.48
N TYR A 496 0.64 2.86 -17.36
CA TYR A 496 0.60 2.15 -16.08
C TYR A 496 -0.24 0.87 -16.15
N LYS A 497 -1.40 0.90 -16.83
CA LYS A 497 -2.25 -0.28 -17.04
C LYS A 497 -1.50 -1.44 -17.70
N GLU A 498 -0.69 -1.16 -18.72
CA GLU A 498 0.05 -2.21 -19.42
C GLU A 498 1.27 -2.66 -18.61
N LEU A 499 1.99 -1.76 -17.94
CA LEU A 499 3.08 -2.12 -17.04
C LEU A 499 2.64 -3.03 -15.89
N VAL A 500 1.47 -2.79 -15.30
CA VAL A 500 0.91 -3.68 -14.25
C VAL A 500 0.71 -5.10 -14.78
N LYS A 501 0.23 -5.25 -16.03
CA LYS A 501 0.03 -6.58 -16.65
C LYS A 501 1.35 -7.28 -16.97
N GLU A 502 2.38 -6.53 -17.31
CA GLU A 502 3.72 -7.07 -17.56
C GLU A 502 4.47 -7.40 -16.27
N SER A 503 4.14 -6.72 -15.16
CA SER A 503 4.83 -6.87 -13.88
C SER A 503 4.40 -8.10 -13.08
N ILE A 504 3.12 -8.47 -13.13
CA ILE A 504 2.53 -9.45 -12.22
C ILE A 504 2.28 -10.78 -12.94
N PHE A 505 2.81 -11.88 -12.41
CA PHE A 505 2.49 -13.22 -12.94
C PHE A 505 1.02 -13.58 -12.69
N LYS A 506 0.45 -14.45 -13.55
CA LYS A 506 -0.96 -14.89 -13.41
C LYS A 506 -1.21 -15.51 -12.04
N GLU A 507 -0.28 -16.35 -11.60
CA GLU A 507 -0.33 -17.10 -10.36
C GLU A 507 -0.04 -16.23 -9.11
N GLN A 508 0.54 -15.04 -9.30
CA GLN A 508 0.72 -14.02 -8.26
C GLN A 508 -0.52 -13.11 -8.08
N GLY A 509 -1.59 -13.36 -8.85
CA GLY A 509 -2.87 -12.67 -8.66
C GLY A 509 -3.22 -11.65 -9.75
N LEU A 510 -2.48 -11.58 -10.87
CA LEU A 510 -2.85 -10.73 -12.01
C LEU A 510 -4.31 -10.99 -12.48
N ILE A 511 -4.80 -12.22 -12.32
CA ILE A 511 -6.17 -12.58 -12.65
C ILE A 511 -7.20 -11.76 -11.84
N LEU A 512 -6.93 -11.45 -10.58
CA LEU A 512 -7.82 -10.67 -9.70
C LEU A 512 -7.90 -9.23 -10.17
N TYR A 513 -6.76 -8.65 -10.54
CA TYR A 513 -6.68 -7.34 -11.19
C TYR A 513 -7.48 -7.32 -12.50
N ASN A 514 -7.33 -8.34 -13.35
CA ASN A 514 -8.07 -8.43 -14.61
C ASN A 514 -9.58 -8.53 -14.39
N ILE A 515 -10.03 -9.36 -13.44
CA ILE A 515 -11.44 -9.50 -13.07
C ILE A 515 -12.00 -8.15 -12.61
N GLY A 516 -11.33 -7.50 -11.66
CA GLY A 516 -11.75 -6.19 -11.15
C GLY A 516 -11.84 -5.14 -12.26
N TYR A 517 -10.79 -5.01 -13.07
CA TYR A 517 -10.78 -4.10 -14.22
C TYR A 517 -11.95 -4.38 -15.17
N THR A 518 -12.15 -5.65 -15.54
CA THR A 518 -13.14 -6.04 -16.55
C THR A 518 -14.59 -5.89 -16.06
N ILE A 519 -14.88 -6.19 -14.79
CA ILE A 519 -16.20 -5.92 -14.19
C ILE A 519 -16.49 -4.42 -14.18
N GLU A 520 -15.53 -3.61 -13.73
CA GLU A 520 -15.72 -2.16 -13.67
C GLU A 520 -15.90 -1.55 -15.08
N ASP A 521 -15.10 -1.98 -16.06
CA ASP A 521 -15.21 -1.52 -17.45
C ASP A 521 -16.59 -1.85 -18.05
N ALA A 522 -17.15 -3.03 -17.75
CA ALA A 522 -18.51 -3.42 -18.16
C ALA A 522 -19.58 -2.52 -17.52
N LEU A 523 -19.50 -2.29 -16.20
CA LEU A 523 -20.43 -1.42 -15.49
C LEU A 523 -20.40 0.03 -16.00
N LEU A 524 -19.21 0.55 -16.28
CA LEU A 524 -19.03 1.90 -16.83
C LEU A 524 -19.54 2.00 -18.28
N LEU A 525 -19.35 0.95 -19.09
CA LEU A 525 -19.93 0.85 -20.43
C LEU A 525 -21.47 0.86 -20.37
N ILE A 526 -22.07 0.05 -19.49
CA ILE A 526 -23.52 0.00 -19.31
C ILE A 526 -24.04 1.37 -18.82
N SER A 527 -23.39 2.00 -17.86
CA SER A 527 -23.79 3.33 -17.37
C SER A 527 -23.79 4.39 -18.47
N LYS A 528 -22.77 4.39 -19.34
CA LYS A 528 -22.73 5.29 -20.51
C LYS A 528 -23.80 4.94 -21.54
N ALA A 529 -24.01 3.65 -21.82
CA ALA A 529 -25.03 3.19 -22.75
C ALA A 529 -26.44 3.60 -22.29
N ARG A 530 -26.77 3.44 -21.00
CA ARG A 530 -28.05 3.89 -20.43
C ARG A 530 -28.24 5.40 -20.55
N SER A 531 -27.18 6.16 -20.28
CA SER A 531 -27.26 7.63 -20.29
C SER A 531 -27.29 8.25 -21.69
N ILE A 532 -26.71 7.57 -22.70
CA ILE A 532 -26.49 8.14 -24.04
C ILE A 532 -27.35 7.44 -25.11
N LEU A 533 -27.42 6.11 -25.10
CA LEU A 533 -28.03 5.32 -26.17
C LEU A 533 -29.54 5.08 -25.98
N CYS A 534 -30.05 5.23 -24.77
CA CYS A 534 -31.48 5.01 -24.49
C CYS A 534 -32.34 6.23 -24.82
N LEU A 535 -31.76 7.39 -25.11
CA LEU A 535 -32.54 8.60 -25.40
C LEU A 535 -32.92 8.69 -26.88
N LYS A 536 -34.21 8.97 -27.14
CA LYS A 536 -34.68 9.27 -28.50
C LYS A 536 -34.42 10.74 -28.80
N VAL A 537 -33.52 11.00 -29.74
CA VAL A 537 -33.14 12.34 -30.18
C VAL A 537 -33.17 12.45 -31.69
N ASP A 538 -33.17 13.68 -32.20
CA ASP A 538 -33.05 13.96 -33.63
C ASP A 538 -31.77 13.33 -34.22
N LYS A 539 -31.82 12.92 -35.48
CA LYS A 539 -30.74 12.18 -36.16
C LYS A 539 -29.37 12.85 -36.07
N THR A 540 -29.31 14.18 -36.15
CA THR A 540 -28.06 14.96 -36.05
C THR A 540 -27.46 14.92 -34.64
N ILE A 541 -28.31 15.06 -33.63
CA ILE A 541 -27.94 14.96 -32.20
C ILE A 541 -27.53 13.52 -31.90
N GLY A 542 -28.30 12.54 -32.36
CA GLY A 542 -28.03 11.11 -32.23
C GLY A 542 -26.65 10.75 -32.77
N ASN A 543 -26.30 11.17 -33.99
CA ASN A 543 -24.97 10.92 -34.55
C ASN A 543 -23.84 11.49 -33.69
N THR A 544 -24.03 12.70 -33.13
CA THR A 544 -23.05 13.35 -32.25
C THR A 544 -22.87 12.58 -30.94
N LEU A 545 -23.96 12.05 -30.38
CA LEU A 545 -23.97 11.23 -29.17
C LEU A 545 -23.33 9.85 -29.41
N LEU A 546 -23.64 9.20 -30.53
CA LEU A 546 -23.04 7.92 -30.93
C LEU A 546 -21.53 8.05 -31.14
N GLU A 547 -21.09 9.11 -31.84
CA GLU A 547 -19.68 9.45 -31.99
C GLU A 547 -19.02 9.69 -30.61
N GLY A 548 -19.71 10.44 -29.73
CA GLY A 548 -19.26 10.68 -28.37
C GLY A 548 -19.09 9.40 -27.55
N MET A 549 -20.05 8.49 -27.62
CA MET A 549 -20.00 7.18 -26.98
C MET A 549 -18.77 6.39 -27.46
N LEU A 550 -18.61 6.26 -28.78
CA LEU A 550 -17.50 5.53 -29.39
C LEU A 550 -16.13 6.14 -29.08
N ASN A 551 -16.01 7.47 -29.05
CA ASN A 551 -14.79 8.16 -28.67
C ASN A 551 -14.45 7.97 -27.19
N SER A 552 -15.46 8.02 -26.30
CA SER A 552 -15.25 7.76 -24.86
C SER A 552 -14.75 6.34 -24.56
N MET A 553 -15.05 5.39 -25.45
CA MET A 553 -14.60 3.99 -25.37
C MET A 553 -13.33 3.73 -26.21
N GLU A 554 -12.77 4.74 -26.90
CA GLU A 554 -11.65 4.57 -27.85
C GLU A 554 -11.94 3.42 -28.83
N SER A 555 -13.15 3.45 -29.38
CA SER A 555 -13.72 2.39 -30.22
C SER A 555 -14.16 2.93 -31.58
N PHE A 556 -14.06 4.24 -31.80
CA PHE A 556 -14.50 4.90 -33.03
C PHE A 556 -13.78 4.42 -34.29
N ASN A 557 -12.45 4.28 -34.26
CA ASN A 557 -11.69 3.81 -35.42
C ASN A 557 -12.00 2.35 -35.77
N ALA A 558 -12.10 1.48 -34.75
CA ALA A 558 -12.45 0.08 -34.93
C ALA A 558 -13.88 -0.08 -35.48
N TYR A 559 -14.82 0.70 -34.94
CA TYR A 559 -16.19 0.77 -35.45
C TYR A 559 -16.23 1.21 -36.91
N ARG A 560 -15.50 2.28 -37.26
CA ARG A 560 -15.46 2.82 -38.63
C ARG A 560 -14.88 1.82 -39.62
N ALA A 561 -13.89 1.04 -39.20
CA ALA A 561 -13.34 -0.05 -40.02
C ALA A 561 -14.37 -1.16 -40.27
N HIS A 562 -15.20 -1.49 -39.27
CA HIS A 562 -16.21 -2.55 -39.39
C HIS A 562 -17.47 -2.11 -40.19
N TYR A 563 -17.98 -0.91 -39.93
CA TYR A 563 -19.26 -0.41 -40.46
C TYR A 563 -19.14 0.69 -41.53
N LYS A 564 -17.93 0.92 -42.07
CA LYS A 564 -17.64 1.87 -43.16
C LYS A 564 -18.18 3.29 -42.94
N SER A 565 -18.12 3.80 -41.71
CA SER A 565 -18.58 5.13 -41.30
C SER A 565 -20.11 5.34 -41.25
N SER A 566 -20.92 4.30 -41.40
CA SER A 566 -22.36 4.41 -41.11
C SER A 566 -22.57 4.53 -39.60
N LEU A 567 -23.15 5.63 -39.11
CA LEU A 567 -23.50 5.83 -37.70
C LEU A 567 -25.01 5.66 -37.54
N ASN A 568 -25.42 4.54 -36.94
CA ASN A 568 -26.80 4.27 -36.52
C ASN A 568 -26.76 3.62 -35.12
N LEU A 569 -27.86 3.72 -34.39
CA LEU A 569 -27.97 3.17 -33.04
C LEU A 569 -27.77 1.64 -33.02
N GLU A 570 -28.37 0.94 -33.97
CA GLU A 570 -28.33 -0.53 -34.06
C GLU A 570 -26.92 -1.07 -34.23
N ASN A 571 -26.09 -0.49 -35.12
CA ASN A 571 -24.72 -0.97 -35.29
C ASN A 571 -23.86 -0.62 -34.07
N VAL A 572 -24.11 0.49 -33.37
CA VAL A 572 -23.37 0.83 -32.15
C VAL A 572 -23.72 -0.12 -31.00
N ILE A 573 -25.00 -0.51 -30.87
CA ILE A 573 -25.45 -1.54 -29.93
C ILE A 573 -24.84 -2.90 -30.29
N GLU A 574 -24.90 -3.30 -31.56
CA GLU A 574 -24.21 -4.53 -32.02
C GLU A 574 -22.75 -4.49 -31.59
N PHE A 575 -22.04 -3.41 -31.93
CA PHE A 575 -20.60 -3.33 -31.79
C PHE A 575 -20.11 -3.32 -30.34
N LEU A 576 -20.77 -2.53 -29.49
CA LEU A 576 -20.35 -2.34 -28.08
C LEU A 576 -21.02 -3.31 -27.11
N ILE A 577 -22.18 -3.88 -27.44
CA ILE A 577 -22.92 -4.75 -26.52
C ILE A 577 -22.83 -6.21 -26.99
N LEU A 578 -23.19 -6.49 -28.24
CA LEU A 578 -23.45 -7.87 -28.70
C LEU A 578 -22.24 -8.55 -29.36
N ASN A 579 -21.30 -7.79 -29.90
CA ASN A 579 -20.23 -8.30 -30.75
C ASN A 579 -19.36 -9.33 -30.02
N LYS A 580 -19.22 -10.54 -30.56
CA LYS A 580 -18.49 -11.63 -29.88
C LYS A 580 -16.96 -11.55 -30.02
N GLN A 581 -16.45 -10.69 -30.89
CA GLN A 581 -15.04 -10.61 -31.26
C GLN A 581 -14.36 -9.32 -30.77
N PHE A 582 -15.13 -8.24 -30.59
CA PHE A 582 -14.58 -6.97 -30.17
C PHE A 582 -14.21 -6.99 -28.66
N PRO A 583 -12.94 -6.77 -28.28
CA PRO A 583 -12.50 -6.98 -26.89
C PRO A 583 -13.17 -6.11 -25.82
N LYS A 584 -13.76 -4.98 -26.22
CA LYS A 584 -14.44 -4.03 -25.32
C LYS A 584 -15.96 -4.21 -25.31
N SER A 585 -16.51 -5.18 -26.04
CA SER A 585 -17.95 -5.43 -26.04
C SER A 585 -18.40 -6.17 -24.77
N LEU A 586 -19.65 -5.97 -24.35
CA LEU A 586 -20.19 -6.67 -23.18
C LEU A 586 -20.19 -8.20 -23.34
N THR A 587 -20.56 -8.72 -24.51
CA THR A 587 -20.53 -10.16 -24.78
C THR A 587 -19.13 -10.75 -24.70
N TYR A 588 -18.12 -10.07 -25.27
CA TYR A 588 -16.73 -10.53 -25.17
C TYR A 588 -16.25 -10.51 -23.72
N VAL A 589 -16.51 -9.42 -23.00
CA VAL A 589 -16.14 -9.22 -21.60
C VAL A 589 -16.76 -10.31 -20.71
N ALA A 590 -18.05 -10.58 -20.83
CA ALA A 590 -18.72 -11.63 -20.06
C ALA A 590 -18.10 -13.01 -20.31
N LYS A 591 -17.79 -13.33 -21.58
CA LYS A 591 -17.11 -14.58 -21.95
C LYS A 591 -15.69 -14.67 -21.41
N LYS A 592 -14.96 -13.56 -21.38
CA LYS A 592 -13.61 -13.51 -20.81
C LYS A 592 -13.65 -13.72 -19.30
N LEU A 593 -14.54 -13.04 -18.58
CA LEU A 593 -14.69 -13.17 -17.13
C LEU A 593 -14.97 -14.62 -16.70
N LEU A 594 -15.87 -15.34 -17.38
CA LEU A 594 -16.12 -16.76 -17.10
C LEU A 594 -14.88 -17.65 -17.33
N LYS A 595 -13.97 -17.28 -18.25
CA LYS A 595 -12.70 -18.00 -18.41
C LYS A 595 -11.75 -17.68 -17.27
N ASP A 596 -11.70 -16.41 -16.86
CA ASP A 596 -10.84 -15.94 -15.78
C ASP A 596 -11.26 -16.56 -14.42
N PHE A 597 -12.56 -16.71 -14.16
CA PHE A 597 -13.08 -17.38 -12.96
C PHE A 597 -12.65 -18.85 -12.82
N LYS A 598 -12.49 -19.57 -13.94
CA LYS A 598 -12.03 -20.97 -13.91
C LYS A 598 -10.59 -21.14 -13.43
N LEU A 599 -9.81 -20.06 -13.39
CA LEU A 599 -8.42 -20.05 -12.93
C LEU A 599 -8.31 -19.77 -11.42
N LEU A 600 -9.41 -19.42 -10.75
CA LEU A 600 -9.41 -19.18 -9.32
C LEU A 600 -9.47 -20.50 -8.54
N PRO A 601 -8.98 -20.50 -7.28
CA PRO A 601 -9.18 -21.63 -6.39
C PRO A 601 -10.68 -21.90 -6.30
N LYS A 602 -11.13 -23.11 -6.66
CA LYS A 602 -12.55 -23.43 -6.56
C LYS A 602 -12.97 -23.36 -5.10
N ALA A 603 -13.97 -22.53 -4.80
CA ALA A 603 -14.74 -22.67 -3.57
C ALA A 603 -15.26 -24.12 -3.48
N LYS A 604 -15.47 -24.66 -2.27
CA LYS A 604 -15.88 -26.06 -2.03
C LYS A 604 -17.23 -26.47 -2.68
N VAL A 605 -17.84 -25.61 -3.49
CA VAL A 605 -19.17 -25.75 -4.09
C VAL A 605 -19.07 -25.97 -5.61
N VAL A 606 -20.00 -26.74 -6.16
CA VAL A 606 -20.03 -27.17 -7.58
C VAL A 606 -20.38 -26.02 -8.55
N SER A 607 -21.19 -25.03 -8.11
CA SER A 607 -21.45 -23.76 -8.81
C SER A 607 -21.35 -22.62 -7.81
N THR A 608 -20.75 -21.50 -8.21
CA THR A 608 -20.61 -20.33 -7.34
C THR A 608 -21.62 -19.23 -7.73
N PRO A 609 -22.20 -18.49 -6.76
CA PRO A 609 -23.22 -17.47 -7.05
C PRO A 609 -22.76 -16.39 -8.05
N TYR A 610 -21.48 -16.01 -8.02
CA TYR A 610 -20.92 -15.03 -8.95
C TYR A 610 -20.81 -15.56 -10.39
N GLU A 611 -20.58 -16.86 -10.59
CA GLU A 611 -20.62 -17.49 -11.91
C GLU A 611 -22.06 -17.55 -12.44
N ASP A 612 -23.02 -17.88 -11.59
CA ASP A 612 -24.43 -17.96 -11.95
C ASP A 612 -24.97 -16.60 -12.44
N ALA A 613 -24.62 -15.50 -11.76
CA ALA A 613 -24.96 -14.14 -12.18
C ALA A 613 -24.42 -13.83 -13.59
N LEU A 614 -23.17 -14.22 -13.88
CA LEU A 614 -22.53 -13.97 -15.17
C LEU A 614 -23.05 -14.91 -16.28
N ILE A 615 -23.47 -16.13 -15.95
CA ILE A 615 -24.17 -17.02 -16.89
C ILE A 615 -25.51 -16.41 -17.30
N LYS A 616 -26.28 -15.83 -16.36
CA LYS A 616 -27.52 -15.08 -16.68
C LYS A 616 -27.23 -13.89 -17.60
N VAL A 617 -26.12 -13.18 -17.42
CA VAL A 617 -25.67 -12.11 -18.34
C VAL A 617 -25.48 -12.64 -19.75
N GLN A 618 -24.76 -13.76 -19.92
CA GLN A 618 -24.55 -14.34 -21.25
C GLN A 618 -25.84 -14.76 -21.92
N GLN A 619 -26.73 -15.44 -21.18
CA GLN A 619 -28.05 -15.82 -21.69
C GLN A 619 -28.83 -14.59 -22.15
N LEU A 620 -28.90 -13.55 -21.31
CA LEU A 620 -29.59 -12.32 -21.67
C LEU A 620 -29.01 -11.70 -22.94
N LEU A 621 -27.69 -11.60 -23.06
CA LEU A 621 -27.01 -11.05 -24.25
C LEU A 621 -27.25 -11.88 -25.52
N GLU A 622 -27.35 -13.20 -25.41
CA GLU A 622 -27.59 -14.08 -26.56
C GLU A 622 -29.02 -14.00 -27.12
N PHE A 623 -30.01 -13.68 -26.28
CA PHE A 623 -31.41 -13.57 -26.68
C PHE A 623 -31.87 -12.14 -27.03
N ILE A 624 -30.98 -11.14 -27.02
CA ILE A 624 -31.33 -9.77 -27.44
C ILE A 624 -31.65 -9.75 -28.94
N ASP A 625 -32.89 -9.40 -29.27
CA ASP A 625 -33.28 -9.01 -30.62
C ASP A 625 -33.20 -7.48 -30.78
N LEU A 626 -32.28 -7.04 -31.63
CA LEU A 626 -32.04 -5.62 -31.93
C LEU A 626 -33.31 -4.88 -32.30
N LYS A 627 -34.19 -5.48 -33.12
CA LYS A 627 -35.43 -4.83 -33.57
C LYS A 627 -36.42 -4.59 -32.44
N THR A 628 -36.42 -5.47 -31.44
CA THR A 628 -37.30 -5.37 -30.29
C THR A 628 -36.81 -4.29 -29.33
N ILE A 629 -35.51 -4.25 -29.03
CA ILE A 629 -34.95 -3.27 -28.07
C ILE A 629 -34.84 -1.85 -28.62
N THR A 630 -34.81 -1.67 -29.95
CA THR A 630 -34.86 -0.34 -30.59
C THR A 630 -36.27 0.12 -30.95
N LYS A 631 -37.31 -0.65 -30.59
CA LYS A 631 -38.71 -0.25 -30.82
C LYS A 631 -39.13 0.83 -29.84
N ILE A 632 -39.87 1.83 -30.34
CA ILE A 632 -40.41 2.93 -29.55
C ILE A 632 -41.91 2.76 -29.40
N THR A 633 -42.41 2.88 -28.17
CA THR A 633 -43.82 3.12 -27.85
C THR A 633 -44.11 4.61 -28.08
N GLU A 634 -45.14 4.96 -28.87
CA GLU A 634 -45.37 6.30 -29.45
C GLU A 634 -45.41 7.49 -28.44
N GLN A 635 -45.47 7.22 -27.13
CA GLN A 635 -45.50 8.23 -26.07
C GLN A 635 -44.18 8.40 -25.29
N GLU A 636 -43.13 7.62 -25.59
CA GLU A 636 -41.89 7.60 -24.79
C GLU A 636 -40.70 8.21 -25.55
N GLY A 637 -40.03 9.20 -24.94
CA GLY A 637 -38.77 9.79 -25.44
C GLY A 637 -37.52 8.93 -25.18
N VAL A 638 -37.71 7.65 -24.82
CA VAL A 638 -36.67 6.72 -24.38
C VAL A 638 -36.92 5.35 -25.01
N TYR A 639 -35.87 4.66 -25.41
CA TYR A 639 -35.90 3.24 -25.78
C TYR A 639 -36.05 2.39 -24.51
N LEU A 640 -37.29 2.23 -24.03
CA LEU A 640 -37.59 1.62 -22.73
C LEU A 640 -37.07 0.18 -22.61
N GLU A 641 -37.25 -0.64 -23.65
CA GLU A 641 -36.77 -2.03 -23.64
C GLU A 641 -35.24 -2.12 -23.61
N LEU A 642 -34.54 -1.22 -24.31
CA LEU A 642 -33.09 -1.11 -24.21
C LEU A 642 -32.64 -0.73 -22.80
N ASP A 643 -33.29 0.26 -22.17
CA ASP A 643 -32.94 0.65 -20.79
C ASP A 643 -33.22 -0.47 -19.79
N LYS A 644 -34.33 -1.20 -19.92
CA LYS A 644 -34.65 -2.37 -19.07
C LYS A 644 -33.59 -3.45 -19.19
N VAL A 645 -33.17 -3.80 -20.40
CA VAL A 645 -32.13 -4.80 -20.63
C VAL A 645 -30.80 -4.34 -20.04
N LEU A 646 -30.40 -3.09 -20.27
CA LEU A 646 -29.16 -2.55 -19.72
C LEU A 646 -29.19 -2.42 -18.20
N ALA A 647 -30.33 -2.06 -17.61
CA ALA A 647 -30.53 -2.06 -16.17
C ALA A 647 -30.34 -3.46 -15.59
N LYS A 648 -30.98 -4.46 -16.20
CA LYS A 648 -30.85 -5.87 -15.76
C LYS A 648 -29.41 -6.37 -15.88
N LEU A 649 -28.71 -6.02 -16.96
CA LEU A 649 -27.28 -6.33 -17.12
C LEU A 649 -26.44 -5.66 -16.02
N SER A 650 -26.72 -4.39 -15.70
CA SER A 650 -26.04 -3.67 -14.61
C SER A 650 -26.22 -4.39 -13.27
N ASP A 651 -27.45 -4.79 -12.94
CA ASP A 651 -27.75 -5.48 -11.69
C ASP A 651 -27.02 -6.82 -11.59
N LEU A 652 -26.98 -7.60 -12.68
CA LEU A 652 -26.27 -8.88 -12.70
C LEU A 652 -24.75 -8.73 -12.59
N PHE A 653 -24.15 -7.69 -13.19
CA PHE A 653 -22.72 -7.42 -13.01
C PHE A 653 -22.40 -6.94 -11.59
N LEU A 654 -23.31 -6.21 -10.93
CA LEU A 654 -23.18 -5.83 -9.53
C LEU A 654 -23.32 -7.06 -8.62
N GLU A 655 -24.32 -7.91 -8.83
CA GLU A 655 -24.49 -9.20 -8.15
C GLU A 655 -23.22 -10.05 -8.29
N CYS A 656 -22.69 -10.20 -9.51
CA CYS A 656 -21.44 -10.91 -9.75
C CYS A 656 -20.25 -10.32 -8.95
N SER A 657 -20.15 -9.00 -8.87
CA SER A 657 -19.09 -8.31 -8.12
C SER A 657 -19.20 -8.55 -6.61
N ASP A 658 -20.41 -8.45 -6.07
CA ASP A 658 -20.68 -8.53 -4.64
C ASP A 658 -20.51 -9.97 -4.15
N GLU A 659 -21.08 -10.95 -4.88
CA GLU A 659 -20.92 -12.38 -4.61
C GLU A 659 -19.45 -12.83 -4.72
N PHE A 660 -18.70 -12.29 -5.69
CA PHE A 660 -17.27 -12.54 -5.80
C PHE A 660 -16.51 -12.06 -4.56
N SER A 661 -16.82 -10.85 -4.10
CA SER A 661 -16.19 -10.25 -2.92
C SER A 661 -16.58 -10.98 -1.64
N ASN A 662 -17.83 -11.42 -1.51
CA ASN A 662 -18.29 -12.22 -0.38
C ASN A 662 -17.56 -13.56 -0.31
N THR A 663 -17.43 -14.24 -1.46
CA THR A 663 -16.79 -15.56 -1.55
C THR A 663 -15.31 -15.51 -1.19
N TYR A 664 -14.55 -14.56 -1.75
CA TYR A 664 -13.08 -14.57 -1.64
C TYR A 664 -12.51 -13.61 -0.59
N PHE A 665 -13.24 -12.57 -0.19
CA PHE A 665 -12.71 -11.53 0.69
C PHE A 665 -13.33 -11.51 2.09
N SER A 666 -14.55 -12.01 2.25
CA SER A 666 -15.27 -11.88 3.52
C SER A 666 -15.20 -13.11 4.42
N HIS A 667 -14.91 -14.30 3.88
CA HIS A 667 -14.83 -15.57 4.64
C HIS A 667 -16.08 -15.85 5.48
N TYR A 668 -17.28 -15.47 5.01
CA TYR A 668 -18.53 -15.61 5.76
C TYR A 668 -18.86 -17.07 6.15
N ASP A 669 -18.46 -18.03 5.30
CA ASP A 669 -18.79 -19.45 5.47
C ASP A 669 -17.73 -20.25 6.24
N GLU A 670 -16.65 -19.62 6.70
CA GLU A 670 -15.51 -20.29 7.35
C GLU A 670 -15.40 -20.05 8.85
#